data_AF-A0A354UR09-F1
#
_entry.id   AF-A0A354UR09-F1
#
_cell.length_a   1.000
_cell.length_b   1.000
_cell.length_c   1.000
_cell.angle_alpha   90.00
_cell.angle_beta   90.00
_cell.angle_gamma   90.00
#
_symmetry.space_group_name_H-M   'P 1'
#
loop_
_entity.id
_entity.type
_entity.pdbx_description
1 polymer ?
#
loop_
_entity_poly.entity_id
_entity_poly.type
_entity_poly.pdbx_seq_one_letter_code
_entity_poly.pdbx_strand_id
1 'polypeptide(L)'
;RYTETRYEDTVLKTANAGTFNYNEVVKYPFGFGLSYTEFEYSDFDVEYNEKTDVYTAKVTVKNVGNSKGKEAVQIYLQKPYTDYDKQNGIEKSAIDFAGFAKTEELAPGASQPVTIEIKGSELASYDSNKAKTYILDAGDYYFTAAKNAHEAVNNVLAAKGKKKSDGMTDDGETAMTKKFAKTFDDKTYATSAATGNKITNAFDDADLNRYEGKGSNSVTYMTRSNWEGTVKLGLTKTHERLNNEVKVTATAKMASDAAKGSTKLQKDDVAYPTYGDGTYDKTLGSLLSIKDGKLEKVEYDDERWEEILDQLTWEDTVMLLSNGLRKTWGLEIKTETIDGNGALGPVGATSAGEDAYRYSSNAGVAELRYAFLYDDPDKDTSPVAYPCAALMAATMNEELIEELGNAIGEDCLWAGYSGLYGPGANIHRGAYNGRAFEYYSEDGFLSGKTTAAEIRGIREKGIYVYLKHAVLNEQEHNREGVNTWANEQTIREIYLKPFEIGIIEGGAENVMTGFNRIGVDWTSQHGFINTVLRNEFGMKGFAVSDYWQSNYMDLAGGILGGSALPDGDLAVKSAADSPLNQYKTGYGKLANAMREEAHKILYVVVNSYAMNGVTASTRYITITPAWMNAVGVVQVVFGIIFGLTAVAFILTSVWDKLPFAKKTAKNA
;
A
#
# COMPACT_ATOMS: atom_id res chain seq x y z
N ARG A 1 8.08 4.92 -20.69
CA ARG A 1 6.70 5.25 -21.15
C ARG A 1 6.63 6.53 -22.00
N TYR A 2 6.99 7.72 -21.51
CA TYR A 2 6.93 8.97 -22.30
C TYR A 2 7.84 8.95 -23.54
N THR A 3 9.10 8.61 -23.34
CA THR A 3 10.17 8.68 -24.34
C THR A 3 9.94 7.73 -25.51
N GLU A 4 9.56 6.49 -25.21
CA GLU A 4 9.22 5.46 -26.19
C GLU A 4 7.99 5.84 -27.01
N THR A 5 6.97 6.42 -26.36
CA THR A 5 5.72 6.81 -27.02
C THR A 5 5.94 7.98 -27.97
N ARG A 6 6.66 9.01 -27.52
CA ARG A 6 6.99 10.16 -28.36
C ARG A 6 7.90 9.79 -29.53
N TYR A 7 8.81 8.83 -29.32
CA TYR A 7 9.62 8.26 -30.38
C TYR A 7 8.77 7.52 -31.43
N GLU A 8 7.89 6.60 -31.01
CA GLU A 8 7.00 5.88 -31.93
C GLU A 8 6.18 6.86 -32.78
N ASP A 9 5.55 7.84 -32.14
CA ASP A 9 4.71 8.84 -32.81
C ASP A 9 5.48 9.70 -33.83
N THR A 10 6.74 10.01 -33.53
CA THR A 10 7.63 10.71 -34.46
C THR A 10 7.95 9.85 -35.68
N VAL A 11 8.28 8.57 -35.49
CA VAL A 11 8.55 7.62 -36.60
C VAL A 11 7.30 7.38 -37.45
N LEU A 12 6.14 7.22 -36.80
CA LEU A 12 4.86 7.03 -37.48
C LEU A 12 4.33 8.31 -38.14
N LYS A 13 4.92 9.48 -37.83
CA LYS A 13 4.47 10.80 -38.28
C LYS A 13 3.02 11.06 -37.90
N THR A 14 2.65 10.72 -36.65
CA THR A 14 1.32 11.02 -36.15
C THR A 14 1.11 12.54 -36.08
N ALA A 15 -0.15 12.98 -36.22
CA ALA A 15 -0.47 14.39 -36.20
C ALA A 15 -0.01 15.05 -34.88
N ASN A 16 0.59 16.24 -34.98
CA ASN A 16 1.09 17.01 -33.83
C ASN A 16 2.18 16.31 -32.99
N ALA A 17 2.87 15.30 -33.54
CA ALA A 17 4.02 14.66 -32.88
C ALA A 17 5.23 15.59 -32.74
N GLY A 18 5.35 16.57 -33.63
CA GLY A 18 6.52 17.44 -33.73
C GLY A 18 7.77 16.64 -34.06
N THR A 19 8.90 17.06 -33.51
CA THR A 19 10.17 16.32 -33.58
C THR A 19 10.57 15.81 -32.20
N PHE A 20 11.25 14.67 -32.18
CA PHE A 20 11.82 14.08 -30.97
C PHE A 20 13.06 13.25 -31.33
N ASN A 21 14.17 13.52 -30.63
CA ASN A 21 15.40 12.75 -30.78
C ASN A 21 15.60 11.88 -29.52
N TYR A 22 15.34 10.58 -29.65
CA TYR A 22 15.42 9.64 -28.53
C TYR A 22 16.81 9.62 -27.87
N ASN A 23 17.87 9.59 -28.68
CA ASN A 23 19.27 9.43 -28.23
C ASN A 23 19.83 10.63 -27.45
N GLU A 24 19.16 11.80 -27.56
CA GLU A 24 19.48 12.99 -26.76
C GLU A 24 18.91 12.91 -25.34
N VAL A 25 17.81 12.16 -25.14
CA VAL A 25 17.06 12.14 -23.88
C VAL A 25 17.33 10.85 -23.09
N VAL A 26 17.36 9.70 -23.77
CA VAL A 26 17.56 8.40 -23.14
C VAL A 26 18.99 7.92 -23.38
N LYS A 27 19.65 7.52 -22.28
CA LYS A 27 20.97 6.87 -22.32
C LYS A 27 20.86 5.37 -22.12
N TYR A 28 20.03 4.95 -21.17
CA TYR A 28 19.74 3.56 -20.88
C TYR A 28 18.21 3.41 -20.79
N PRO A 29 17.58 2.66 -21.72
CA PRO A 29 16.14 2.43 -21.67
C PRO A 29 15.76 1.56 -20.48
N PHE A 30 14.47 1.59 -20.12
CA PHE A 30 13.91 0.63 -19.16
C PHE A 30 14.22 -0.81 -19.59
N GLY A 31 14.62 -1.65 -18.62
CA GLY A 31 14.97 -3.05 -18.85
C GLY A 31 16.39 -3.28 -19.37
N PHE A 32 17.17 -2.23 -19.66
CA PHE A 32 18.54 -2.36 -20.13
C PHE A 32 19.47 -2.99 -19.07
N GLY A 33 20.25 -3.97 -19.49
CA GLY A 33 21.33 -4.57 -18.71
C GLY A 33 22.37 -5.22 -19.63
N LEU A 34 23.61 -5.26 -19.18
CA LEU A 34 24.71 -5.95 -19.88
C LEU A 34 25.10 -7.23 -19.15
N SER A 35 25.82 -8.10 -19.86
CA SER A 35 26.44 -9.30 -19.31
C SER A 35 27.88 -9.43 -19.79
N TYR A 36 28.67 -10.28 -19.14
CA TYR A 36 29.99 -10.70 -19.62
C TYR A 36 29.92 -11.77 -20.72
N THR A 37 28.71 -12.15 -21.11
CA THR A 37 28.41 -12.98 -22.28
C THR A 37 27.31 -12.34 -23.11
N GLU A 38 27.01 -12.92 -24.27
CA GLU A 38 25.97 -12.44 -25.18
C GLU A 38 24.86 -13.48 -25.33
N PHE A 39 23.63 -13.02 -25.48
CA PHE A 39 22.46 -13.88 -25.66
C PHE A 39 21.70 -13.54 -26.94
N GLU A 40 21.23 -14.57 -27.63
CA GLU A 40 20.34 -14.47 -28.81
C GLU A 40 18.97 -15.05 -28.49
N TYR A 41 17.92 -14.41 -29.02
CA TYR A 41 16.53 -14.86 -28.89
C TYR A 41 16.06 -15.49 -30.20
N SER A 42 15.31 -16.59 -30.11
CA SER A 42 14.69 -17.25 -31.26
C SER A 42 13.33 -17.84 -30.90
N ASP A 43 12.58 -18.26 -31.92
CA ASP A 43 11.34 -19.04 -31.78
C ASP A 43 10.28 -18.37 -30.90
N PHE A 44 10.17 -17.03 -30.98
CA PHE A 44 9.16 -16.30 -30.24
C PHE A 44 7.75 -16.61 -30.77
N ASP A 45 6.85 -17.03 -29.89
CA ASP A 45 5.44 -17.16 -30.19
C ASP A 45 4.59 -16.86 -28.95
N VAL A 46 3.32 -16.56 -29.16
CA VAL A 46 2.34 -16.37 -28.09
C VAL A 46 1.08 -17.16 -28.42
N GLU A 47 0.65 -18.00 -27.49
CA GLU A 47 -0.58 -18.76 -27.55
C GLU A 47 -1.61 -18.16 -26.58
N TYR A 48 -2.88 -18.05 -27.00
CA TYR A 48 -3.95 -17.54 -26.14
C TYR A 48 -4.90 -18.67 -25.74
N ASN A 49 -5.16 -18.79 -24.44
CA ASN A 49 -6.12 -19.72 -23.87
C ASN A 49 -7.39 -18.96 -23.42
N GLU A 50 -8.46 -19.07 -24.21
CA GLU A 50 -9.75 -18.44 -23.95
C GLU A 50 -10.42 -18.88 -22.64
N LYS A 51 -10.14 -20.09 -22.13
CA LYS A 51 -10.80 -20.62 -20.93
C LYS A 51 -10.24 -20.03 -19.65
N THR A 52 -8.94 -19.74 -19.66
CA THR A 52 -8.23 -19.19 -18.50
C THR A 52 -7.95 -17.70 -18.65
N ASP A 53 -8.21 -17.14 -19.85
CA ASP A 53 -7.85 -15.78 -20.22
C ASP A 53 -6.36 -15.47 -20.01
N VAL A 54 -5.50 -16.36 -20.51
CA VAL A 54 -4.04 -16.26 -20.38
C VAL A 54 -3.38 -16.33 -21.75
N TYR A 55 -2.41 -15.44 -21.97
CA TYR A 55 -1.48 -15.45 -23.09
C TYR A 55 -0.15 -16.04 -22.61
N THR A 56 0.28 -17.12 -23.25
CA THR A 56 1.53 -17.80 -22.92
C THR A 56 2.57 -17.46 -23.97
N ALA A 57 3.50 -16.59 -23.63
CA ALA A 57 4.64 -16.22 -24.45
C ALA A 57 5.77 -17.25 -24.29
N LYS A 58 6.33 -17.72 -25.40
CA LYS A 58 7.47 -18.65 -25.44
C LYS A 58 8.59 -18.02 -26.23
N VAL A 59 9.83 -18.11 -25.75
CA VAL A 59 11.04 -17.66 -26.45
C VAL A 59 12.22 -18.56 -26.08
N THR A 60 13.04 -18.90 -27.06
CA THR A 60 14.30 -19.62 -26.81
C THR A 60 15.43 -18.62 -26.61
N VAL A 61 16.16 -18.74 -25.51
CA VAL A 61 17.36 -17.95 -25.23
C VAL A 61 18.58 -18.83 -25.39
N LYS A 62 19.58 -18.37 -26.15
CA LYS A 62 20.87 -19.05 -26.31
C LYS A 62 22.00 -18.16 -25.84
N ASN A 63 22.89 -18.71 -25.01
CA ASN A 63 24.16 -18.07 -24.71
C ASN A 63 25.13 -18.29 -25.88
N VAL A 64 25.49 -17.22 -26.58
CA VAL A 64 26.37 -17.27 -27.77
C VAL A 64 27.78 -16.73 -27.50
N GLY A 65 28.03 -16.19 -26.30
CA GLY A 65 29.34 -15.74 -25.89
C GLY A 65 30.22 -16.85 -25.29
N ASN A 66 31.29 -16.44 -24.61
CA ASN A 66 32.34 -17.34 -24.11
C ASN A 66 32.31 -17.57 -22.59
N SER A 67 31.37 -16.93 -21.87
CA SER A 67 31.24 -17.01 -20.42
C SER A 67 29.88 -17.57 -20.04
N LYS A 68 29.77 -18.16 -18.84
CA LYS A 68 28.45 -18.49 -18.29
C LYS A 68 27.69 -17.21 -17.92
N GLY A 69 26.36 -17.26 -17.94
CA GLY A 69 25.54 -16.15 -17.47
C GLY A 69 24.04 -16.48 -17.43
N LYS A 70 23.26 -15.54 -16.88
CA LYS A 70 21.80 -15.56 -16.90
C LYS A 70 21.27 -14.36 -17.70
N GLU A 71 20.11 -14.51 -18.32
CA GLU A 71 19.43 -13.46 -19.08
C GLU A 71 18.07 -13.14 -18.46
N ALA A 72 17.70 -11.86 -18.42
CA ALA A 72 16.37 -11.40 -18.05
C ALA A 72 15.52 -11.32 -19.32
N VAL A 73 14.67 -12.32 -19.52
CA VAL A 73 13.73 -12.35 -20.64
C VAL A 73 12.57 -11.43 -20.31
N GLN A 74 12.25 -10.54 -21.24
CA GLN A 74 11.26 -9.49 -21.05
C GLN A 74 10.25 -9.54 -22.19
N ILE A 75 8.96 -9.56 -21.84
CA ILE A 75 7.85 -9.47 -22.78
C ILE A 75 7.18 -8.12 -22.62
N TYR A 76 6.94 -7.51 -23.76
CA TYR A 76 6.29 -6.22 -23.87
C TYR A 76 5.00 -6.32 -24.67
N LEU A 77 4.07 -5.43 -24.39
CA LEU A 77 2.77 -5.33 -25.01
C LEU A 77 2.54 -3.91 -25.55
N GLN A 78 2.13 -3.82 -26.82
CA GLN A 78 1.55 -2.60 -27.36
C GLN A 78 0.04 -2.75 -27.51
N LYS A 79 -0.69 -1.80 -26.93
CA LYS A 79 -2.14 -1.62 -27.07
C LYS A 79 -2.43 -0.64 -28.23
N PRO A 80 -3.53 -0.80 -28.98
CA PRO A 80 -3.89 0.16 -30.02
C PRO A 80 -4.32 1.50 -29.42
N TYR A 81 -3.89 2.61 -30.03
CA TYR A 81 -4.34 3.98 -29.72
C TYR A 81 -5.29 4.47 -30.82
N THR A 82 -6.59 4.44 -30.53
CA THR A 82 -7.68 4.56 -31.50
C THR A 82 -8.33 5.95 -31.45
N ASP A 83 -9.30 6.19 -32.34
CA ASP A 83 -10.12 7.41 -32.26
C ASP A 83 -11.09 7.38 -31.07
N TYR A 84 -11.45 6.19 -30.57
CA TYR A 84 -12.21 6.07 -29.33
C TYR A 84 -11.41 6.63 -28.15
N ASP A 85 -10.13 6.28 -28.05
CA ASP A 85 -9.24 6.76 -27.00
C ASP A 85 -9.17 8.29 -26.99
N LYS A 86 -8.92 8.90 -28.15
CA LYS A 86 -8.82 10.36 -28.30
C LYS A 86 -10.12 11.06 -27.93
N GLN A 87 -11.27 10.50 -28.34
CA GLN A 87 -12.59 11.07 -28.05
C GLN A 87 -12.95 10.99 -26.56
N ASN A 88 -12.49 9.95 -25.87
CA ASN A 88 -12.80 9.71 -24.46
C ASN A 88 -11.62 10.02 -23.53
N GLY A 89 -10.56 10.68 -24.03
CA GLY A 89 -9.41 11.11 -23.21
C GLY A 89 -8.64 9.97 -22.53
N ILE A 90 -8.57 8.81 -23.17
CA ILE A 90 -7.82 7.65 -22.70
C ILE A 90 -6.41 7.74 -23.29
N GLU A 91 -5.39 7.65 -22.45
CA GLU A 91 -4.00 7.73 -22.89
C GLU A 91 -3.32 6.37 -22.78
N LYS A 92 -2.42 6.06 -23.74
CA LYS A 92 -1.72 4.77 -23.81
C LYS A 92 -0.26 4.98 -24.18
N SER A 93 0.61 4.17 -23.59
CA SER A 93 2.01 4.10 -23.99
C SER A 93 2.15 3.42 -25.36
N ALA A 94 3.28 3.64 -26.04
CA ALA A 94 3.64 2.83 -27.21
C ALA A 94 4.04 1.40 -26.84
N ILE A 95 4.48 1.19 -25.60
CA ILE A 95 4.93 -0.11 -25.12
C ILE A 95 4.77 -0.17 -23.59
N ASP A 96 4.13 -1.24 -23.12
CA ASP A 96 3.97 -1.61 -21.71
C ASP A 96 4.80 -2.87 -21.42
N PHE A 97 5.39 -2.94 -20.23
CA PHE A 97 6.05 -4.15 -19.75
C PHE A 97 4.98 -5.13 -19.26
N ALA A 98 4.97 -6.35 -19.80
CA ALA A 98 3.85 -7.28 -19.65
C ALA A 98 4.23 -8.61 -18.97
N GLY A 99 5.51 -8.94 -18.90
CA GLY A 99 5.98 -10.18 -18.28
C GLY A 99 7.49 -10.31 -18.32
N PHE A 100 8.03 -11.13 -17.42
CA PHE A 100 9.45 -11.42 -17.39
C PHE A 100 9.74 -12.78 -16.77
N ALA A 101 10.94 -13.29 -17.03
CA ALA A 101 11.51 -14.43 -16.33
C ALA A 101 13.04 -14.36 -16.39
N LYS A 102 13.71 -15.07 -15.48
CA LYS A 102 15.16 -15.24 -15.51
C LYS A 102 15.51 -16.62 -16.04
N THR A 103 16.50 -16.71 -16.93
CA THR A 103 17.04 -18.02 -17.31
C THR A 103 17.79 -18.66 -16.14
N GLU A 104 18.01 -19.97 -16.24
CA GLU A 104 19.09 -20.63 -15.51
C GLU A 104 20.45 -20.09 -15.93
N GLU A 105 21.50 -20.46 -15.19
CA GLU A 105 22.88 -20.18 -15.62
C GLU A 105 23.21 -21.01 -16.86
N LEU A 106 23.31 -20.35 -18.01
CA LEU A 106 23.60 -20.99 -19.29
C LEU A 106 25.09 -21.02 -19.55
N ALA A 107 25.64 -22.21 -19.85
CA ALA A 107 26.98 -22.35 -20.39
C ALA A 107 27.08 -21.82 -21.84
N PRO A 108 28.29 -21.47 -22.34
CA PRO A 108 28.50 -21.14 -23.75
C PRO A 108 27.88 -22.18 -24.69
N GLY A 109 27.06 -21.72 -25.63
CA GLY A 109 26.35 -22.56 -26.61
C GLY A 109 25.07 -23.23 -26.10
N ALA A 110 24.77 -23.17 -24.80
CA ALA A 110 23.54 -23.73 -24.23
C ALA A 110 22.33 -22.84 -24.53
N SER A 111 21.15 -23.47 -24.62
CA SER A 111 19.87 -22.81 -24.85
C SER A 111 18.83 -23.24 -23.82
N GLN A 112 17.92 -22.34 -23.50
CA GLN A 112 16.75 -22.59 -22.66
C GLN A 112 15.50 -22.00 -23.31
N PRO A 113 14.42 -22.79 -23.51
CA PRO A 113 13.10 -22.24 -23.76
C PRO A 113 12.54 -21.62 -22.47
N VAL A 114 12.06 -20.40 -22.57
CA VAL A 114 11.46 -19.64 -21.46
C VAL A 114 9.98 -19.42 -21.78
N THR A 115 9.13 -19.63 -20.78
CA THR A 115 7.68 -19.46 -20.89
C THR A 115 7.21 -18.43 -19.87
N ILE A 116 6.40 -17.47 -20.31
CA ILE A 116 5.91 -16.37 -19.48
C ILE A 116 4.40 -16.23 -19.70
N GLU A 117 3.63 -16.25 -18.62
CA GLU A 117 2.17 -16.10 -18.65
C GLU A 117 1.75 -14.66 -18.40
N ILE A 118 0.83 -14.17 -19.24
CA ILE A 118 0.31 -12.81 -19.20
C ILE A 118 -1.22 -12.88 -19.15
N LYS A 119 -1.82 -12.33 -18.11
CA LYS A 119 -3.28 -12.29 -17.96
C LYS A 119 -3.91 -11.39 -19.02
N GLY A 120 -5.08 -11.77 -19.53
CA GLY A 120 -5.81 -10.98 -20.52
C GLY A 120 -6.17 -9.58 -20.02
N SER A 121 -6.34 -9.42 -18.71
CA SER A 121 -6.56 -8.12 -18.06
C SER A 121 -5.44 -7.11 -18.31
N GLU A 122 -4.20 -7.55 -18.56
CA GLU A 122 -3.07 -6.65 -18.85
C GLU A 122 -3.22 -5.91 -20.19
N LEU A 123 -4.08 -6.41 -21.09
CA LEU A 123 -4.39 -5.75 -22.36
C LEU A 123 -5.38 -4.59 -22.20
N ALA A 124 -6.06 -4.49 -21.06
CA ALA A 124 -7.09 -3.49 -20.85
C ALA A 124 -6.51 -2.09 -20.60
N SER A 125 -7.35 -1.08 -20.80
CA SER A 125 -7.12 0.31 -20.39
C SER A 125 -8.36 0.84 -19.69
N TYR A 126 -8.19 1.69 -18.70
CA TYR A 126 -9.28 2.21 -17.90
C TYR A 126 -9.88 3.46 -18.55
N ASP A 127 -11.13 3.37 -19.01
CA ASP A 127 -11.87 4.52 -19.49
C ASP A 127 -12.61 5.18 -18.33
N SER A 128 -12.06 6.30 -17.87
CA SER A 128 -12.65 7.05 -16.76
C SER A 128 -13.77 8.02 -17.16
N ASN A 129 -13.95 8.28 -18.46
CA ASN A 129 -14.90 9.29 -18.95
C ASN A 129 -16.23 8.66 -19.37
N LYS A 130 -16.19 7.62 -20.20
CA LYS A 130 -17.40 7.06 -20.82
C LYS A 130 -17.79 5.71 -20.22
N ALA A 131 -16.94 4.70 -20.29
CA ALA A 131 -17.27 3.37 -19.76
C ALA A 131 -17.22 3.31 -18.22
N LYS A 132 -16.36 4.12 -17.60
CA LYS A 132 -16.07 4.13 -16.15
C LYS A 132 -15.61 2.77 -15.64
N THR A 133 -14.81 2.08 -16.44
CA THR A 133 -14.29 0.74 -16.18
C THR A 133 -13.14 0.41 -17.15
N TYR A 134 -12.50 -0.75 -16.98
CA TYR A 134 -11.54 -1.30 -17.94
C TYR A 134 -12.22 -1.75 -19.25
N ILE A 135 -11.59 -1.37 -20.36
CA ILE A 135 -12.01 -1.69 -21.73
C ILE A 135 -10.89 -2.38 -22.50
N LEU A 136 -11.26 -3.15 -23.51
CA LEU A 136 -10.42 -3.53 -24.63
C LEU A 136 -10.81 -2.71 -25.85
N ASP A 137 -9.81 -2.19 -26.57
CA ASP A 137 -10.04 -1.47 -27.80
C ASP A 137 -10.13 -2.40 -29.00
N ALA A 138 -10.89 -1.97 -30.01
CA ALA A 138 -10.80 -2.60 -31.31
C ALA A 138 -9.45 -2.26 -31.97
N GLY A 139 -8.71 -3.26 -32.42
CA GLY A 139 -7.44 -3.04 -33.11
C GLY A 139 -6.43 -4.16 -32.94
N ASP A 140 -5.22 -3.89 -33.41
CA ASP A 140 -4.09 -4.79 -33.32
C ASP A 140 -3.31 -4.56 -32.02
N TYR A 141 -3.16 -5.62 -31.24
CA TYR A 141 -2.28 -5.73 -30.08
C TYR A 141 -1.01 -6.47 -30.49
N TYR A 142 0.15 -5.98 -30.07
CA TYR A 142 1.44 -6.60 -30.40
C TYR A 142 2.15 -7.02 -29.13
N PHE A 143 2.49 -8.31 -29.03
CA PHE A 143 3.41 -8.83 -28.03
C PHE A 143 4.80 -8.92 -28.65
N THR A 144 5.84 -8.61 -27.88
CA THR A 144 7.22 -8.78 -28.35
C THR A 144 8.16 -9.17 -27.23
N ALA A 145 9.11 -10.07 -27.53
CA ALA A 145 10.27 -10.31 -26.70
C ALA A 145 11.39 -9.33 -27.12
N ALA A 146 12.00 -8.66 -26.15
CA ALA A 146 13.09 -7.71 -26.40
C ALA A 146 13.99 -7.61 -25.17
N LYS A 147 15.21 -7.07 -25.31
CA LYS A 147 16.13 -6.90 -24.17
C LYS A 147 15.88 -5.62 -23.38
N ASN A 148 15.10 -4.70 -23.92
CA ASN A 148 14.69 -3.46 -23.28
C ASN A 148 13.48 -2.85 -24.00
N ALA A 149 12.87 -1.83 -23.39
CA ALA A 149 11.67 -1.20 -23.92
C ALA A 149 11.86 -0.53 -25.29
N HIS A 150 13.07 -0.05 -25.60
CA HIS A 150 13.33 0.65 -26.86
C HIS A 150 13.46 -0.31 -28.04
N GLU A 151 14.14 -1.44 -27.84
CA GLU A 151 14.16 -2.55 -28.79
C GLU A 151 12.73 -3.09 -29.03
N ALA A 152 11.92 -3.20 -27.97
CA ALA A 152 10.52 -3.61 -28.10
C ALA A 152 9.71 -2.70 -29.03
N VAL A 153 9.87 -1.37 -28.91
CA VAL A 153 9.23 -0.42 -29.82
C VAL A 153 9.74 -0.58 -31.25
N ASN A 154 11.05 -0.79 -31.44
CA ASN A 154 11.60 -1.02 -32.78
C ASN A 154 11.06 -2.30 -33.41
N ASN A 155 10.91 -3.40 -32.65
CA ASN A 155 10.31 -4.65 -33.10
C ASN A 155 8.87 -4.44 -33.59
N VAL A 156 8.06 -3.72 -32.81
CA VAL A 156 6.67 -3.42 -33.18
C VAL A 156 6.58 -2.48 -34.38
N LEU A 157 7.43 -1.45 -34.46
CA LEU A 157 7.53 -0.57 -35.64
C LEU A 157 7.91 -1.34 -36.90
N ALA A 158 8.86 -2.28 -36.80
CA ALA A 158 9.23 -3.17 -37.89
C ALA A 158 8.07 -4.08 -38.31
N ALA A 159 7.30 -4.61 -37.34
CA ALA A 159 6.08 -5.39 -37.63
C ALA A 159 4.99 -4.56 -38.32
N LYS A 160 4.97 -3.23 -38.10
CA LYS A 160 4.15 -2.24 -38.84
C LYS A 160 4.78 -1.80 -40.18
N GLY A 161 5.89 -2.42 -40.59
CA GLY A 161 6.58 -2.16 -41.86
C GLY A 161 7.49 -0.93 -41.88
N LYS A 162 7.82 -0.35 -40.72
CA LYS A 162 8.78 0.76 -40.61
C LYS A 162 10.22 0.24 -40.61
N LYS A 163 11.15 1.10 -41.00
CA LYS A 163 12.58 0.82 -41.10
C LYS A 163 13.40 1.96 -40.52
N LYS A 164 14.72 1.76 -40.37
CA LYS A 164 15.67 2.83 -40.02
C LYS A 164 15.53 4.09 -40.89
N SER A 165 15.24 3.93 -42.18
CA SER A 165 14.99 5.06 -43.11
C SER A 165 13.75 5.90 -42.78
N ASP A 166 12.81 5.38 -41.99
CA ASP A 166 11.62 6.10 -41.52
C ASP A 166 11.89 6.94 -40.26
N GLY A 167 13.14 6.96 -39.78
CA GLY A 167 13.54 7.70 -38.58
C GLY A 167 13.67 6.84 -37.32
N MET A 168 13.63 5.51 -37.46
CA MET A 168 13.98 4.62 -36.35
C MET A 168 15.47 4.77 -35.99
N THR A 169 15.78 4.60 -34.71
CA THR A 169 17.16 4.62 -34.18
C THR A 169 17.96 3.41 -34.68
N ASP A 170 17.34 2.23 -34.69
CA ASP A 170 17.88 0.97 -35.19
C ASP A 170 16.78 0.11 -35.82
N ASP A 171 17.17 -0.95 -36.53
CA ASP A 171 16.22 -1.91 -37.10
C ASP A 171 15.56 -2.76 -36.00
N GLY A 172 14.33 -3.21 -36.24
CA GLY A 172 13.61 -4.09 -35.33
C GLY A 172 13.48 -5.52 -35.88
N GLU A 173 13.25 -6.47 -34.99
CA GLU A 173 13.11 -7.89 -35.29
C GLU A 173 11.64 -8.30 -35.36
N THR A 174 11.10 -8.40 -36.57
CA THR A 174 9.70 -8.83 -36.79
C THR A 174 9.42 -10.24 -36.30
N ALA A 175 10.43 -11.12 -36.32
CA ALA A 175 10.32 -12.49 -35.81
C ALA A 175 10.07 -12.54 -34.29
N MET A 176 10.46 -11.49 -33.55
CA MET A 176 10.23 -11.37 -32.12
C MET A 176 8.90 -10.69 -31.78
N THR A 177 7.97 -10.60 -32.73
CA THR A 177 6.67 -9.94 -32.54
C THR A 177 5.50 -10.85 -32.94
N LYS A 178 4.47 -10.91 -32.10
CA LYS A 178 3.21 -11.61 -32.35
C LYS A 178 2.04 -10.64 -32.26
N LYS A 179 1.13 -10.72 -33.24
CA LYS A 179 -0.03 -9.82 -33.34
C LYS A 179 -1.33 -10.54 -33.04
N PHE A 180 -2.22 -9.88 -32.29
CA PHE A 180 -3.60 -10.30 -32.05
C PHE A 180 -4.56 -9.17 -32.42
N ALA A 181 -5.60 -9.47 -33.20
CA ALA A 181 -6.67 -8.51 -33.44
C ALA A 181 -7.78 -8.70 -32.41
N LYS A 182 -8.25 -7.59 -31.83
CA LYS A 182 -9.36 -7.57 -30.86
C LYS A 182 -10.48 -6.66 -31.35
N THR A 183 -11.68 -6.91 -30.84
CA THR A 183 -12.85 -6.05 -30.99
C THR A 183 -13.06 -5.25 -29.71
N PHE A 184 -13.74 -4.11 -29.82
CA PHE A 184 -14.08 -3.31 -28.66
C PHE A 184 -14.93 -4.12 -27.67
N ASP A 185 -14.58 -4.04 -26.39
CA ASP A 185 -15.26 -4.73 -25.31
C ASP A 185 -15.11 -3.96 -23.98
N ASP A 186 -16.24 -3.58 -23.39
CA ASP A 186 -16.34 -2.86 -22.12
C ASP A 186 -16.98 -3.71 -21.02
N LYS A 187 -17.03 -5.04 -21.19
CA LYS A 187 -17.73 -5.97 -20.30
C LYS A 187 -16.80 -6.97 -19.63
N THR A 188 -15.85 -7.55 -20.37
CA THR A 188 -15.03 -8.66 -19.86
C THR A 188 -14.28 -8.31 -18.58
N TYR A 189 -13.76 -7.08 -18.48
CA TYR A 189 -13.06 -6.58 -17.28
C TYR A 189 -13.86 -5.51 -16.53
N ALA A 190 -15.20 -5.52 -16.65
CA ALA A 190 -16.07 -4.56 -15.96
C ALA A 190 -16.37 -4.90 -14.50
N THR A 191 -16.00 -6.12 -14.09
CA THR A 191 -16.16 -6.63 -12.74
C THR A 191 -14.82 -7.14 -12.25
N SER A 192 -14.53 -6.95 -10.97
CA SER A 192 -13.34 -7.49 -10.34
C SER A 192 -13.34 -9.01 -10.41
N ALA A 193 -12.23 -9.59 -10.88
CA ALA A 193 -12.02 -11.03 -10.82
C ALA A 193 -11.83 -11.54 -9.38
N ALA A 194 -11.42 -10.68 -8.44
CA ALA A 194 -11.17 -11.05 -7.05
C ALA A 194 -12.45 -11.11 -6.22
N THR A 195 -13.43 -10.24 -6.50
CA THR A 195 -14.65 -10.10 -5.67
C THR A 195 -15.96 -10.29 -6.43
N GLY A 196 -15.93 -10.25 -7.76
CA GLY A 196 -17.13 -10.24 -8.60
C GLY A 196 -17.88 -8.90 -8.61
N ASN A 197 -17.43 -7.90 -7.84
CA ASN A 197 -18.08 -6.60 -7.76
C ASN A 197 -17.81 -5.76 -9.01
N LYS A 198 -18.76 -4.89 -9.35
CA LYS A 198 -18.62 -3.96 -10.47
C LYS A 198 -17.50 -2.94 -10.18
N ILE A 199 -16.65 -2.69 -11.18
CA ILE A 199 -15.64 -1.65 -11.15
C ILE A 199 -16.26 -0.32 -11.60
N THR A 200 -15.99 0.76 -10.86
CA THR A 200 -16.45 2.12 -11.17
C THR A 200 -15.42 3.16 -10.73
N ASN A 201 -15.51 4.40 -11.23
CA ASN A 201 -14.62 5.47 -10.77
C ASN A 201 -14.71 5.66 -9.25
N ALA A 202 -13.55 5.84 -8.61
CA ALA A 202 -13.42 6.09 -7.17
C ALA A 202 -12.67 7.39 -6.83
N PHE A 203 -12.09 8.08 -7.83
CA PHE A 203 -11.15 9.17 -7.68
C PHE A 203 -11.50 10.40 -8.55
N ASP A 204 -12.78 10.62 -8.87
CA ASP A 204 -13.21 11.84 -9.59
C ASP A 204 -12.90 13.13 -8.78
N ASP A 205 -12.76 13.01 -7.45
CA ASP A 205 -12.32 14.06 -6.53
C ASP A 205 -10.77 14.22 -6.46
N ALA A 206 -10.01 13.27 -7.01
CA ALA A 206 -8.57 13.41 -7.21
C ALA A 206 -8.22 14.06 -8.56
N ASP A 207 -9.16 14.10 -9.50
CA ASP A 207 -8.98 14.78 -10.78
C ASP A 207 -9.39 16.25 -10.67
N LEU A 208 -8.40 17.15 -10.77
CA LEU A 208 -8.63 18.59 -10.69
C LEU A 208 -9.68 19.09 -11.70
N ASN A 209 -9.82 18.44 -12.86
CA ASN A 209 -10.82 18.83 -13.87
C ASN A 209 -12.24 18.38 -13.54
N ARG A 210 -12.40 17.35 -12.70
CA ARG A 210 -13.72 16.82 -12.29
C ARG A 210 -14.11 17.22 -10.88
N TYR A 211 -13.15 17.66 -10.07
CA TYR A 211 -13.36 18.06 -8.69
C TYR A 211 -14.52 19.05 -8.54
N GLU A 212 -15.51 18.66 -7.74
CA GLU A 212 -16.69 19.49 -7.48
C GLU A 212 -16.27 20.79 -6.76
N GLY A 213 -16.68 21.95 -7.26
CA GLY A 213 -16.27 23.24 -6.68
C GLY A 213 -14.82 23.64 -6.95
N LYS A 214 -14.19 23.09 -8.01
CA LYS A 214 -12.88 23.53 -8.50
C LYS A 214 -12.81 25.00 -8.93
N GLY A 215 -13.95 25.68 -9.11
CA GLY A 215 -13.98 27.05 -9.62
C GLY A 215 -13.36 27.14 -11.02
N SER A 216 -12.46 28.11 -11.21
CA SER A 216 -11.74 28.31 -12.48
C SER A 216 -10.51 27.41 -12.64
N ASN A 217 -10.18 26.55 -11.65
CA ASN A 217 -9.04 25.65 -11.77
C ASN A 217 -9.27 24.64 -12.92
N SER A 218 -8.20 24.37 -13.67
CA SER A 218 -8.16 23.36 -14.72
C SER A 218 -6.71 22.96 -14.99
N VAL A 219 -6.53 21.75 -15.52
CA VAL A 219 -5.23 21.24 -15.96
C VAL A 219 -5.40 20.57 -17.31
N THR A 220 -4.49 20.85 -18.23
CA THR A 220 -4.35 20.04 -19.44
C THR A 220 -3.36 18.93 -19.14
N TYR A 221 -3.86 17.71 -18.96
CA TYR A 221 -3.00 16.54 -18.82
C TYR A 221 -2.23 16.28 -20.13
N MET A 222 -1.09 15.62 -20.01
CA MET A 222 -0.30 15.18 -21.16
C MET A 222 -1.14 14.24 -22.04
N THR A 223 -1.14 14.49 -23.35
CA THR A 223 -1.87 13.68 -24.34
C THR A 223 -0.98 13.31 -25.50
N ARG A 224 -1.09 12.05 -25.93
CA ARG A 224 -0.41 11.50 -27.10
C ARG A 224 -0.93 12.13 -28.41
N SER A 225 -2.16 12.59 -28.43
CA SER A 225 -2.80 13.20 -29.61
C SER A 225 -2.25 14.60 -29.98
N ASN A 226 -1.54 15.26 -29.08
CA ASN A 226 -0.99 16.60 -29.30
C ASN A 226 0.24 16.89 -28.42
N TRP A 227 1.38 16.30 -28.80
CA TRP A 227 2.64 16.47 -28.07
C TRP A 227 3.11 17.93 -27.97
N GLU A 228 2.86 18.76 -29.00
CA GLU A 228 3.23 20.18 -28.98
C GLU A 228 2.52 20.98 -27.88
N GLY A 229 1.29 20.58 -27.55
CA GLY A 229 0.46 21.17 -26.49
C GLY A 229 0.66 20.55 -25.10
N THR A 230 1.60 19.63 -24.92
CA THR A 230 1.82 18.96 -23.62
C THR A 230 2.79 19.69 -22.69
N VAL A 231 2.81 19.26 -21.42
CA VAL A 231 3.73 19.74 -20.40
C VAL A 231 5.19 19.47 -20.83
N LYS A 232 6.00 20.53 -20.89
CA LYS A 232 7.45 20.44 -21.08
C LYS A 232 8.09 20.57 -19.72
N LEU A 233 8.56 19.46 -19.15
CA LEU A 233 9.36 19.44 -17.93
C LEU A 233 10.84 19.43 -18.31
N GLY A 234 11.65 20.21 -17.62
CA GLY A 234 13.10 20.19 -17.78
C GLY A 234 13.72 21.58 -17.74
N LEU A 235 14.93 21.66 -18.26
CA LEU A 235 15.65 22.91 -18.42
C LEU A 235 15.80 23.23 -19.90
N THR A 236 15.80 24.51 -20.25
CA THR A 236 16.29 24.96 -21.56
C THR A 236 17.79 24.64 -21.68
N LYS A 237 18.34 24.79 -22.89
CA LYS A 237 19.79 24.68 -23.11
C LYS A 237 20.61 25.69 -22.29
N THR A 238 19.97 26.75 -21.78
CA THR A 238 20.57 27.77 -20.90
C THR A 238 20.32 27.50 -19.41
N HIS A 239 19.84 26.32 -19.03
CA HIS A 239 19.51 25.91 -17.67
C HIS A 239 18.32 26.65 -17.04
N GLU A 240 17.45 27.28 -17.85
CA GLU A 240 16.21 27.89 -17.35
C GLU A 240 15.15 26.81 -17.17
N ARG A 241 14.42 26.81 -16.05
CA ARG A 241 13.31 25.87 -15.84
C ARG A 241 12.20 26.11 -16.86
N LEU A 242 11.78 25.05 -17.53
CA LEU A 242 10.55 25.00 -18.29
C LEU A 242 9.40 24.91 -17.27
N ASN A 243 8.83 26.07 -16.92
CA ASN A 243 7.75 26.16 -15.93
C ASN A 243 6.38 25.99 -16.60
N ASN A 244 5.99 24.74 -16.83
CA ASN A 244 4.60 24.37 -17.14
C ASN A 244 3.86 24.02 -15.84
N GLU A 245 3.93 24.90 -14.84
CA GLU A 245 3.24 24.75 -13.57
C GLU A 245 1.77 25.16 -13.72
N VAL A 246 0.86 24.37 -13.17
CA VAL A 246 -0.55 24.75 -13.03
C VAL A 246 -0.72 25.37 -11.66
N LYS A 247 -1.10 26.65 -11.61
CA LYS A 247 -1.42 27.33 -10.36
C LYS A 247 -2.84 26.97 -9.94
N VAL A 248 -2.97 26.15 -8.90
CA VAL A 248 -4.25 25.84 -8.27
C VAL A 248 -4.58 26.92 -7.23
N THR A 249 -5.75 27.54 -7.36
CA THR A 249 -6.29 28.49 -6.37
C THR A 249 -7.25 27.75 -5.46
N ALA A 250 -6.96 27.69 -4.16
CA ALA A 250 -7.84 27.05 -3.19
C ALA A 250 -9.22 27.74 -3.17
N THR A 251 -10.27 26.99 -3.48
CA THR A 251 -11.65 27.47 -3.39
C THR A 251 -12.20 27.28 -1.98
N ALA A 252 -13.30 27.95 -1.63
CA ALA A 252 -13.96 27.74 -0.34
C ALA A 252 -14.39 26.28 -0.13
N LYS A 253 -14.83 25.58 -1.20
CA LYS A 253 -15.15 24.15 -1.14
C LYS A 253 -13.90 23.31 -0.90
N MET A 254 -12.81 23.55 -1.62
CA MET A 254 -11.53 22.84 -1.38
C MET A 254 -11.04 23.01 0.07
N ALA A 255 -11.13 24.24 0.61
CA ALA A 255 -10.74 24.51 1.99
C ALA A 255 -11.66 23.80 3.00
N SER A 256 -12.98 23.79 2.76
CA SER A 256 -13.95 23.07 3.58
C SER A 256 -13.74 21.56 3.53
N ASP A 257 -13.48 21.00 2.35
CA ASP A 257 -13.26 19.57 2.14
C ASP A 257 -11.95 19.13 2.81
N ALA A 258 -10.86 19.87 2.60
CA ALA A 258 -9.58 19.62 3.28
C ALA A 258 -9.69 19.67 4.81
N ALA A 259 -10.63 20.47 5.33
CA ALA A 259 -10.92 20.63 6.74
C ALA A 259 -11.94 19.61 7.27
N LYS A 260 -12.52 18.71 6.46
CA LYS A 260 -13.54 17.72 6.91
C LYS A 260 -13.06 16.94 8.14
N GLY A 261 -11.80 16.50 8.15
CA GLY A 261 -11.21 15.80 9.31
C GLY A 261 -11.16 16.64 10.61
N SER A 262 -11.21 17.97 10.52
CA SER A 262 -11.25 18.84 11.71
C SER A 262 -12.67 19.18 12.20
N THR A 263 -13.71 18.77 11.44
CA THR A 263 -15.11 19.07 11.78
C THR A 263 -15.75 17.94 12.57
N LYS A 264 -16.55 18.28 13.59
CA LYS A 264 -17.27 17.25 14.36
C LYS A 264 -18.29 16.54 13.48
N LEU A 265 -18.24 15.21 13.48
CA LEU A 265 -19.26 14.36 12.87
C LEU A 265 -20.66 14.74 13.34
N GLN A 266 -21.62 14.64 12.41
CA GLN A 266 -23.03 14.86 12.69
C GLN A 266 -23.67 13.55 13.16
N LYS A 267 -24.68 13.66 14.03
CA LYS A 267 -25.47 12.50 14.45
C LYS A 267 -26.27 11.94 13.28
N ASP A 268 -26.56 10.65 13.34
CA ASP A 268 -27.31 9.92 12.33
C ASP A 268 -28.29 8.92 12.96
N ASP A 269 -29.27 8.49 12.16
CA ASP A 269 -30.34 7.56 12.57
C ASP A 269 -30.02 6.08 12.25
N VAL A 270 -28.76 5.75 11.95
CA VAL A 270 -28.36 4.34 11.70
C VAL A 270 -28.38 3.58 13.03
N ALA A 271 -28.87 2.34 12.99
CA ALA A 271 -28.91 1.48 14.17
C ALA A 271 -27.48 1.20 14.69
N TYR A 272 -27.31 1.26 16.01
CA TYR A 272 -26.05 0.86 16.63
C TYR A 272 -25.88 -0.66 16.57
N PRO A 273 -24.66 -1.16 16.36
CA PRO A 273 -24.38 -2.57 16.59
C PRO A 273 -24.37 -2.87 18.10
N THR A 274 -24.39 -4.15 18.43
CA THR A 274 -24.20 -4.62 19.82
C THR A 274 -22.79 -4.25 20.30
N TYR A 275 -22.71 -3.71 21.51
CA TYR A 275 -21.46 -3.45 22.22
C TYR A 275 -21.57 -4.00 23.64
N GLY A 276 -21.03 -5.20 23.84
CA GLY A 276 -21.10 -5.96 25.09
C GLY A 276 -22.46 -6.65 25.25
N ASP A 277 -22.43 -7.96 25.27
CA ASP A 277 -23.56 -8.82 25.63
C ASP A 277 -23.57 -9.21 27.12
N GLY A 278 -22.54 -8.79 27.86
CA GLY A 278 -22.33 -9.09 29.28
C GLY A 278 -21.46 -10.33 29.54
N THR A 279 -20.79 -10.88 28.52
CA THR A 279 -19.92 -12.06 28.60
C THR A 279 -18.54 -11.84 27.97
N TYR A 280 -17.58 -12.72 28.30
CA TYR A 280 -16.22 -12.82 27.72
C TYR A 280 -15.77 -14.30 27.65
N ASP A 281 -16.69 -15.22 27.34
CA ASP A 281 -16.43 -16.66 27.40
C ASP A 281 -15.80 -17.25 26.11
N LYS A 282 -15.90 -16.52 24.99
CA LYS A 282 -15.23 -16.87 23.71
C LYS A 282 -14.01 -15.99 23.48
N THR A 283 -12.97 -16.57 22.88
CA THR A 283 -11.71 -15.89 22.55
C THR A 283 -11.37 -16.11 21.08
N LEU A 284 -10.35 -15.45 20.53
CA LEU A 284 -9.90 -15.81 19.17
C LEU A 284 -9.54 -17.30 19.03
N GLY A 285 -9.04 -17.91 20.10
CA GLY A 285 -8.74 -19.34 20.13
C GLY A 285 -9.96 -20.24 19.88
N SER A 286 -11.18 -19.80 20.23
CA SER A 286 -12.40 -20.61 19.99
C SER A 286 -12.82 -20.68 18.52
N LEU A 287 -12.25 -19.84 17.65
CA LEU A 287 -12.48 -19.94 16.20
C LEU A 287 -11.59 -20.98 15.53
N LEU A 288 -10.46 -21.32 16.15
CA LEU A 288 -9.44 -22.22 15.60
C LEU A 288 -9.93 -23.68 15.55
N SER A 289 -9.68 -24.34 14.43
CA SER A 289 -9.82 -25.78 14.25
C SER A 289 -8.52 -26.37 13.69
N ILE A 290 -8.26 -27.64 14.01
CA ILE A 290 -7.13 -28.40 13.47
C ILE A 290 -7.68 -29.55 12.63
N LYS A 291 -7.22 -29.63 11.38
CA LYS A 291 -7.52 -30.74 10.47
C LYS A 291 -6.22 -31.24 9.86
N ASP A 292 -6.04 -32.57 9.87
CA ASP A 292 -4.83 -33.23 9.35
C ASP A 292 -3.52 -32.66 9.91
N GLY A 293 -3.52 -32.25 11.19
CA GLY A 293 -2.36 -31.68 11.87
C GLY A 293 -2.02 -30.24 11.51
N LYS A 294 -2.89 -29.53 10.77
CA LYS A 294 -2.72 -28.12 10.40
C LYS A 294 -3.88 -27.29 10.96
N LEU A 295 -3.57 -26.07 11.39
CA LEU A 295 -4.60 -25.07 11.70
C LEU A 295 -5.34 -24.74 10.41
N GLU A 296 -6.67 -24.82 10.45
CA GLU A 296 -7.50 -24.35 9.36
C GLU A 296 -7.60 -22.82 9.41
N LYS A 297 -7.68 -22.22 8.23
CA LYS A 297 -7.96 -20.79 8.10
C LYS A 297 -9.36 -20.49 8.64
N VAL A 298 -9.48 -19.49 9.50
CA VAL A 298 -10.77 -18.94 9.91
C VAL A 298 -11.25 -18.03 8.79
N GLU A 299 -12.41 -18.34 8.21
CA GLU A 299 -12.98 -17.52 7.13
C GLU A 299 -13.54 -16.20 7.67
N TYR A 300 -13.57 -15.19 6.79
CA TYR A 300 -13.96 -13.84 7.18
C TYR A 300 -15.45 -13.76 7.53
N ASP A 301 -16.27 -14.52 6.83
CA ASP A 301 -17.72 -14.60 6.94
C ASP A 301 -18.20 -15.76 7.83
N ASP A 302 -17.32 -16.32 8.66
CA ASP A 302 -17.69 -17.34 9.65
C ASP A 302 -18.75 -16.80 10.62
N GLU A 303 -19.88 -17.49 10.75
CA GLU A 303 -21.02 -17.06 11.58
C GLU A 303 -20.66 -16.87 13.06
N ARG A 304 -19.61 -17.54 13.55
CA ARG A 304 -19.13 -17.45 14.93
C ARG A 304 -18.49 -16.10 15.24
N TRP A 305 -18.19 -15.28 14.24
CA TRP A 305 -17.65 -13.93 14.47
C TRP A 305 -18.62 -13.05 15.26
N GLU A 306 -19.93 -13.19 15.07
CA GLU A 306 -20.90 -12.38 15.82
C GLU A 306 -20.85 -12.67 17.32
N GLU A 307 -20.61 -13.92 17.74
CA GLU A 307 -20.41 -14.27 19.15
C GLU A 307 -19.20 -13.53 19.73
N ILE A 308 -18.10 -13.42 18.98
CA ILE A 308 -16.88 -12.73 19.42
C ILE A 308 -17.09 -11.22 19.47
N LEU A 309 -17.70 -10.66 18.43
CA LEU A 309 -17.87 -9.22 18.30
C LEU A 309 -18.94 -8.67 19.25
N ASP A 310 -20.01 -9.41 19.54
CA ASP A 310 -21.07 -8.99 20.50
C ASP A 310 -20.55 -8.83 21.93
N GLN A 311 -19.51 -9.59 22.32
CA GLN A 311 -18.85 -9.45 23.63
C GLN A 311 -18.03 -8.16 23.77
N LEU A 312 -17.55 -7.58 22.66
CA LEU A 312 -16.73 -6.38 22.70
C LEU A 312 -17.54 -5.18 23.18
N THR A 313 -17.10 -4.57 24.28
CA THR A 313 -17.67 -3.31 24.74
C THR A 313 -17.24 -2.15 23.86
N TRP A 314 -17.96 -1.02 23.94
CA TRP A 314 -17.55 0.22 23.26
C TRP A 314 -16.12 0.60 23.65
N GLU A 315 -15.79 0.49 24.94
CA GLU A 315 -14.48 0.76 25.48
C GLU A 315 -13.40 -0.15 24.88
N ASP A 316 -13.66 -1.45 24.73
CA ASP A 316 -12.72 -2.39 24.08
C ASP A 316 -12.43 -1.98 22.64
N THR A 317 -13.48 -1.67 21.88
CA THR A 317 -13.34 -1.26 20.47
C THR A 317 -12.62 0.08 20.36
N VAL A 318 -12.90 1.04 21.24
CA VAL A 318 -12.15 2.31 21.28
C VAL A 318 -10.67 2.05 21.57
N MET A 319 -10.34 1.21 22.55
CA MET A 319 -8.96 0.89 22.89
C MET A 319 -8.26 0.17 21.74
N LEU A 320 -8.93 -0.77 21.09
CA LEU A 320 -8.40 -1.49 19.95
C LEU A 320 -8.06 -0.54 18.78
N LEU A 321 -8.91 0.45 18.52
CA LEU A 321 -8.78 1.34 17.35
C LEU A 321 -7.96 2.63 17.60
N SER A 322 -7.60 2.95 18.85
CA SER A 322 -6.93 4.22 19.17
C SER A 322 -5.41 4.12 19.32
N ASN A 323 -4.84 2.90 19.31
CA ASN A 323 -3.42 2.69 19.56
C ASN A 323 -2.85 1.63 18.62
N GLY A 324 -2.22 2.10 17.54
CA GLY A 324 -1.67 1.24 16.48
C GLY A 324 -0.17 1.37 16.30
N LEU A 325 0.58 2.06 17.17
CA LEU A 325 2.03 2.26 17.06
C LEU A 325 2.79 0.92 17.10
N ARG A 326 2.91 0.27 15.92
CA ARG A 326 3.58 -1.04 15.74
C ARG A 326 3.00 -2.16 16.59
N LYS A 327 1.67 -2.16 16.75
CA LYS A 327 0.95 -3.18 17.51
C LYS A 327 -0.53 -3.19 17.20
N THR A 328 -1.19 -4.28 17.61
CA THR A 328 -2.64 -4.32 17.84
C THR A 328 -2.91 -4.53 19.32
N TRP A 329 -3.70 -3.64 19.93
CA TRP A 329 -3.94 -3.63 21.38
C TRP A 329 -4.51 -4.95 21.92
N GLY A 330 -4.03 -5.42 23.07
CA GLY A 330 -4.53 -6.62 23.74
C GLY A 330 -5.90 -6.42 24.41
N LEU A 331 -6.75 -7.44 24.36
CA LEU A 331 -8.09 -7.46 24.97
C LEU A 331 -8.28 -8.78 25.76
N GLU A 332 -9.34 -8.94 26.54
CA GLU A 332 -9.61 -10.24 27.21
C GLU A 332 -9.76 -11.40 26.20
N ILE A 333 -10.13 -11.09 24.95
CA ILE A 333 -10.31 -12.08 23.88
C ILE A 333 -9.05 -12.33 23.03
N LYS A 334 -7.99 -11.49 23.15
CA LYS A 334 -6.74 -11.59 22.37
C LYS A 334 -5.51 -11.02 23.09
N THR A 335 -4.34 -11.60 22.86
CA THR A 335 -3.06 -10.96 23.23
C THR A 335 -2.78 -9.71 22.41
N GLU A 336 -1.99 -8.80 22.99
CA GLU A 336 -1.37 -7.72 22.21
C GLU A 336 -0.38 -8.33 21.20
N THR A 337 -0.42 -7.84 19.95
CA THR A 337 0.58 -8.20 18.93
C THR A 337 1.65 -7.12 18.84
N ILE A 338 2.81 -7.46 18.29
CA ILE A 338 3.87 -6.51 17.97
C ILE A 338 4.11 -6.59 16.47
N ASP A 339 4.29 -5.45 15.82
CA ASP A 339 4.59 -5.38 14.40
C ASP A 339 5.96 -4.72 14.19
N GLY A 340 6.69 -5.19 13.18
CA GLY A 340 7.91 -4.56 12.70
C GLY A 340 7.57 -3.38 11.80
N ASN A 341 8.48 -2.41 11.69
CA ASN A 341 8.41 -1.40 10.62
C ASN A 341 9.58 -1.60 9.66
N GLY A 342 9.34 -1.43 8.36
CA GLY A 342 10.41 -1.24 7.38
C GLY A 342 9.98 -1.67 5.98
N ALA A 343 10.30 -0.83 5.00
CA ALA A 343 9.90 -1.04 3.61
C ALA A 343 10.65 -2.18 2.90
N LEU A 344 11.78 -2.62 3.48
CA LEU A 344 12.70 -3.62 2.94
C LEU A 344 12.99 -4.73 3.97
N GLY A 345 12.03 -5.01 4.85
CA GLY A 345 12.23 -5.87 6.02
C GLY A 345 12.28 -5.10 7.34
N PRO A 346 12.31 -5.80 8.48
CA PRO A 346 12.23 -5.18 9.79
C PRO A 346 13.42 -4.26 10.07
N VAL A 347 13.15 -3.06 10.56
CA VAL A 347 14.16 -2.19 11.17
C VAL A 347 14.05 -2.22 12.69
N GLY A 348 15.17 -2.05 13.38
CA GLY A 348 15.18 -1.98 14.85
C GLY A 348 14.47 -0.73 15.38
N ALA A 349 14.29 -0.65 16.70
CA ALA A 349 13.53 0.43 17.36
C ALA A 349 13.98 1.84 16.92
N THR A 350 13.01 2.71 16.67
CA THR A 350 13.24 4.08 16.18
C THR A 350 13.63 5.08 17.27
N SER A 351 14.45 4.71 18.24
CA SER A 351 14.92 5.61 19.30
C SER A 351 16.43 5.83 19.21
N ALA A 352 16.84 6.98 18.66
CA ALA A 352 18.25 7.39 18.48
C ALA A 352 19.26 6.83 19.51
N GLY A 353 20.33 6.20 19.03
CA GLY A 353 21.43 5.65 19.84
C GLY A 353 22.03 4.39 19.21
N GLU A 354 23.21 3.94 19.66
CA GLU A 354 23.86 2.70 19.17
C GLU A 354 23.04 1.43 19.52
N ASP A 355 22.18 1.49 20.55
CA ASP A 355 21.33 0.38 21.00
C ASP A 355 19.91 0.40 20.39
N ALA A 356 19.57 1.44 19.62
CA ALA A 356 18.26 1.64 18.99
C ALA A 356 17.85 0.47 18.10
N TYR A 357 18.83 -0.10 17.40
CA TYR A 357 18.57 -1.05 16.33
C TYR A 357 18.50 -2.50 16.81
N ARG A 358 18.74 -2.77 18.09
CA ARG A 358 18.72 -4.14 18.62
C ARG A 358 17.30 -4.69 18.72
N TYR A 359 17.11 -5.97 18.45
CA TYR A 359 15.80 -6.60 18.69
C TYR A 359 15.38 -6.58 20.16
N SER A 360 16.35 -6.52 21.08
CA SER A 360 16.13 -6.40 22.52
C SER A 360 15.66 -5.04 23.02
N SER A 361 15.83 -3.97 22.24
CA SER A 361 15.39 -2.62 22.65
C SER A 361 13.88 -2.40 22.45
N ASN A 362 13.20 -3.27 21.70
CA ASN A 362 11.74 -3.25 21.50
C ASN A 362 10.98 -3.85 22.70
N ALA A 363 11.22 -3.40 23.93
CA ALA A 363 10.92 -4.10 25.19
C ALA A 363 9.42 -4.24 25.62
N GLY A 364 8.45 -4.04 24.73
CA GLY A 364 7.01 -4.01 25.10
C GLY A 364 6.35 -5.36 25.43
N VAL A 365 6.78 -6.46 24.82
CA VAL A 365 6.18 -7.80 25.02
C VAL A 365 7.20 -8.92 24.72
N ALA A 366 8.36 -8.88 25.40
CA ALA A 366 9.53 -9.71 25.10
C ALA A 366 9.38 -11.22 25.40
N GLU A 367 8.37 -11.63 26.17
CA GLU A 367 8.29 -12.99 26.73
C GLU A 367 7.75 -14.07 25.75
N LEU A 368 7.35 -13.70 24.52
CA LEU A 368 6.82 -14.62 23.50
C LEU A 368 7.72 -14.77 22.25
N ARG A 369 8.92 -14.21 22.27
CA ARG A 369 9.81 -14.12 21.09
C ARG A 369 10.75 -15.32 21.03
N TYR A 370 11.00 -15.91 19.87
CA TYR A 370 11.98 -17.01 19.74
C TYR A 370 13.35 -16.65 20.34
N ALA A 371 13.88 -15.47 20.00
CA ALA A 371 15.17 -15.02 20.52
C ALA A 371 15.23 -14.94 22.08
N PHE A 372 14.11 -14.65 22.74
CA PHE A 372 14.04 -14.50 24.19
C PHE A 372 13.61 -15.78 24.91
N LEU A 373 12.64 -16.50 24.34
CA LEU A 373 12.15 -17.79 24.82
C LEU A 373 13.27 -18.83 24.89
N TYR A 374 14.20 -18.78 23.94
CA TYR A 374 15.32 -19.71 23.86
C TYR A 374 16.66 -19.12 24.33
N ASP A 375 16.64 -17.93 24.93
CA ASP A 375 17.85 -17.21 25.41
C ASP A 375 18.96 -17.17 24.34
N ASP A 376 18.57 -16.81 23.11
CA ASP A 376 19.44 -16.80 21.95
C ASP A 376 20.64 -15.86 22.17
N PRO A 377 21.89 -16.30 21.92
CA PRO A 377 23.08 -15.48 22.14
C PRO A 377 23.09 -14.19 21.30
N ASP A 378 22.36 -14.17 20.18
CA ASP A 378 22.31 -13.05 19.25
C ASP A 378 21.12 -12.12 19.49
N LYS A 379 20.26 -12.33 20.52
CA LYS A 379 19.05 -11.51 20.79
C LYS A 379 19.29 -10.00 20.95
N ASP A 380 20.54 -9.60 21.19
CA ASP A 380 21.01 -8.21 21.28
C ASP A 380 21.61 -7.68 19.95
N THR A 381 21.44 -8.38 18.84
CA THR A 381 21.91 -7.94 17.50
C THR A 381 20.85 -7.10 16.78
N SER A 382 21.26 -6.45 15.69
CA SER A 382 20.39 -5.66 14.81
C SER A 382 19.82 -6.52 13.67
N PRO A 383 18.67 -6.13 13.08
CA PRO A 383 18.14 -6.76 11.88
C PRO A 383 19.12 -6.84 10.73
N VAL A 384 18.91 -7.84 9.87
CA VAL A 384 19.60 -7.94 8.59
C VAL A 384 19.25 -6.72 7.74
N ALA A 385 20.27 -6.12 7.13
CA ALA A 385 20.08 -5.06 6.14
C ALA A 385 19.91 -5.68 4.75
N TYR A 386 18.69 -5.70 4.26
CA TYR A 386 18.38 -6.20 2.92
C TYR A 386 18.73 -5.17 1.83
N PRO A 387 18.92 -5.62 0.57
CA PRO A 387 19.17 -4.74 -0.56
C PRO A 387 18.06 -3.70 -0.79
N CYS A 388 18.39 -2.61 -1.46
CA CYS A 388 17.41 -1.62 -1.90
C CYS A 388 16.43 -2.22 -2.92
N ALA A 389 15.17 -1.78 -2.90
CA ALA A 389 14.10 -2.36 -3.73
C ALA A 389 14.36 -2.22 -5.23
N ALA A 390 14.99 -1.13 -5.67
CA ALA A 390 15.39 -0.97 -7.07
C ALA A 390 16.38 -2.06 -7.53
N LEU A 391 17.29 -2.51 -6.65
CA LEU A 391 18.21 -3.61 -6.95
C LEU A 391 17.47 -4.95 -7.02
N MET A 392 16.50 -5.15 -6.12
CA MET A 392 15.61 -6.32 -6.11
C MET A 392 14.82 -6.43 -7.41
N ALA A 393 14.16 -5.34 -7.82
CA ALA A 393 13.39 -5.31 -9.07
C ALA A 393 14.28 -5.51 -10.32
N ALA A 394 15.51 -4.99 -10.30
CA ALA A 394 16.48 -5.16 -11.38
C ALA A 394 16.95 -6.62 -11.56
N THR A 395 16.72 -7.50 -10.58
CA THR A 395 17.00 -8.94 -10.74
C THR A 395 16.10 -9.57 -11.80
N MET A 396 14.84 -9.08 -11.92
CA MET A 396 13.76 -9.70 -12.71
C MET A 396 13.65 -11.21 -12.45
N ASN A 397 13.69 -11.59 -11.17
CA ASN A 397 13.68 -12.98 -10.73
C ASN A 397 12.73 -13.14 -9.51
N GLU A 398 11.47 -13.48 -9.76
CA GLU A 398 10.48 -13.64 -8.69
C GLU A 398 10.88 -14.70 -7.66
N GLU A 399 11.49 -15.81 -8.09
CA GLU A 399 11.92 -16.88 -7.18
C GLU A 399 12.95 -16.39 -6.17
N LEU A 400 13.95 -15.63 -6.62
CA LEU A 400 14.96 -15.05 -5.74
C LEU A 400 14.37 -14.01 -4.77
N ILE A 401 13.36 -13.26 -5.22
CA ILE A 401 12.68 -12.27 -4.37
C ILE A 401 11.79 -12.97 -3.34
N GLU A 402 11.17 -14.09 -3.69
CA GLU A 402 10.38 -14.91 -2.77
C GLU A 402 11.27 -15.56 -1.71
N GLU A 403 12.45 -16.06 -2.08
CA GLU A 403 13.48 -16.53 -1.12
C GLU A 403 13.93 -15.41 -0.17
N LEU A 404 14.13 -14.20 -0.71
CA LEU A 404 14.47 -13.02 0.11
C LEU A 404 13.32 -12.66 1.07
N GLY A 405 12.07 -12.72 0.61
CA GLY A 405 10.90 -12.53 1.46
C GLY A 405 10.79 -13.57 2.57
N ASN A 406 11.14 -14.84 2.30
CA ASN A 406 11.19 -15.90 3.29
C ASN A 406 12.19 -15.58 4.41
N ALA A 407 13.38 -15.06 4.05
CA ALA A 407 14.38 -14.59 5.02
C ALA A 407 13.86 -13.42 5.86
N ILE A 408 13.19 -12.43 5.26
CA ILE A 408 12.52 -11.34 5.99
C ILE A 408 11.49 -11.90 6.98
N GLY A 409 10.72 -12.90 6.57
CA GLY A 409 9.74 -13.57 7.43
C GLY A 409 10.39 -14.26 8.65
N GLU A 410 11.52 -14.94 8.45
CA GLU A 410 12.29 -15.56 9.54
C GLU A 410 12.83 -14.50 10.51
N ASP A 411 13.34 -13.37 10.01
CA ASP A 411 13.80 -12.26 10.85
C ASP A 411 12.64 -11.69 11.69
N CYS A 412 11.45 -11.56 11.10
CA CYS A 412 10.25 -11.14 11.82
C CYS A 412 9.86 -12.15 12.91
N LEU A 413 9.89 -13.45 12.63
CA LEU A 413 9.61 -14.49 13.63
C LEU A 413 10.63 -14.47 14.78
N TRP A 414 11.91 -14.35 14.45
CA TRP A 414 12.99 -14.29 15.43
C TRP A 414 12.84 -13.06 16.33
N ALA A 415 12.43 -11.92 15.75
CA ALA A 415 12.07 -10.69 16.46
C ALA A 415 10.77 -10.76 17.28
N GLY A 416 9.92 -11.74 16.99
CA GLY A 416 8.57 -11.89 17.53
C GLY A 416 7.58 -10.85 17.00
N TYR A 417 7.75 -10.40 15.76
CA TYR A 417 6.75 -9.61 15.06
C TYR A 417 5.66 -10.53 14.50
N SER A 418 4.40 -10.12 14.66
CA SER A 418 3.23 -10.75 14.02
C SER A 418 2.95 -10.13 12.65
N GLY A 419 3.32 -8.86 12.46
CA GLY A 419 3.24 -8.18 11.18
C GLY A 419 4.43 -7.31 10.83
N LEU A 420 4.47 -6.83 9.58
CA LEU A 420 5.53 -5.95 9.07
C LEU A 420 4.96 -4.78 8.26
N TYR A 421 5.32 -3.55 8.64
CA TYR A 421 4.97 -2.35 7.87
C TYR A 421 5.84 -2.21 6.63
N GLY A 422 5.55 -3.04 5.64
CA GLY A 422 6.18 -3.14 4.33
C GLY A 422 5.56 -4.33 3.58
N PRO A 423 5.95 -4.54 2.31
CA PRO A 423 6.99 -3.80 1.59
C PRO A 423 6.57 -2.40 1.10
N GLY A 424 7.55 -1.59 0.68
CA GLY A 424 7.34 -0.28 0.04
C GLY A 424 7.07 -0.41 -1.46
N ALA A 425 5.90 0.03 -1.92
CA ALA A 425 5.39 -0.22 -3.27
C ALA A 425 4.99 1.04 -4.07
N ASN A 426 5.36 2.25 -3.61
CA ASN A 426 5.13 3.47 -4.39
C ASN A 426 5.96 3.49 -5.69
N ILE A 427 5.55 4.29 -6.67
CA ILE A 427 6.18 4.32 -8.00
C ILE A 427 7.32 5.34 -8.06
N HIS A 428 8.37 5.04 -8.83
CA HIS A 428 9.41 6.02 -9.19
C HIS A 428 8.90 7.06 -10.19
N ARG A 429 7.95 7.91 -9.77
CA ARG A 429 7.40 9.00 -10.60
C ARG A 429 8.48 9.99 -11.04
N GLY A 430 9.48 10.21 -10.20
CA GLY A 430 10.61 11.07 -10.51
C GLY A 430 11.88 10.62 -9.79
N ALA A 431 13.03 10.80 -10.47
CA ALA A 431 14.35 10.41 -9.97
C ALA A 431 14.80 11.15 -8.69
N TYR A 432 14.06 12.19 -8.28
CA TYR A 432 14.38 13.02 -7.11
C TYR A 432 13.54 12.69 -5.87
N ASN A 433 12.73 11.62 -5.93
CA ASN A 433 12.04 11.14 -4.74
C ASN A 433 13.07 10.60 -3.73
N GLY A 434 13.14 11.20 -2.55
CA GLY A 434 14.11 10.83 -1.50
C GLY A 434 13.95 9.39 -0.97
N ARG A 435 12.79 8.76 -1.19
CA ARG A 435 12.51 7.37 -0.80
C ARG A 435 12.50 6.37 -1.96
N ALA A 436 12.90 6.78 -3.17
CA ALA A 436 12.97 5.86 -4.30
C ALA A 436 13.88 4.64 -4.05
N PHE A 437 14.83 4.71 -3.11
CA PHE A 437 15.69 3.56 -2.79
C PHE A 437 14.90 2.37 -2.20
N GLU A 438 13.77 2.63 -1.53
CA GLU A 438 12.95 1.59 -0.89
C GLU A 438 11.69 1.25 -1.68
N TYR A 439 11.64 1.67 -2.95
CA TYR A 439 10.60 1.34 -3.91
C TYR A 439 11.21 0.64 -5.13
N TYR A 440 10.39 -0.11 -5.87
CA TYR A 440 10.90 -1.06 -6.86
C TYR A 440 11.20 -0.43 -8.22
N SER A 441 10.22 0.24 -8.84
CA SER A 441 10.35 0.66 -10.24
C SER A 441 9.48 1.86 -10.61
N GLU A 442 9.73 2.41 -11.79
CA GLU A 442 8.81 3.34 -12.47
C GLU A 442 7.63 2.62 -13.13
N ASP A 443 7.73 1.30 -13.32
CA ASP A 443 6.68 0.48 -13.91
C ASP A 443 5.83 -0.22 -12.84
N GLY A 444 4.51 -0.07 -12.94
CA GLY A 444 3.56 -0.62 -11.98
C GLY A 444 3.46 -2.15 -12.02
N PHE A 445 3.66 -2.78 -13.18
CA PHE A 445 3.64 -4.24 -13.30
C PHE A 445 4.89 -4.87 -12.68
N LEU A 446 6.08 -4.39 -13.04
CA LEU A 446 7.33 -4.88 -12.42
C LEU A 446 7.33 -4.67 -10.91
N SER A 447 6.91 -3.48 -10.46
CA SER A 447 6.79 -3.19 -9.02
C SER A 447 5.81 -4.15 -8.35
N GLY A 448 4.64 -4.37 -8.94
CA GLY A 448 3.63 -5.28 -8.38
C GLY A 448 4.09 -6.74 -8.32
N LYS A 449 4.69 -7.28 -9.38
CA LYS A 449 5.20 -8.65 -9.41
C LYS A 449 6.31 -8.86 -8.38
N THR A 450 7.25 -7.91 -8.28
CA THR A 450 8.32 -7.94 -7.27
C THR A 450 7.74 -7.88 -5.85
N THR A 451 6.80 -6.97 -5.61
CA THR A 451 6.10 -6.81 -4.33
C THR A 451 5.36 -8.09 -3.94
N ALA A 452 4.62 -8.71 -4.87
CA ALA A 452 3.89 -9.94 -4.62
C ALA A 452 4.80 -11.12 -4.28
N ALA A 453 5.94 -11.27 -4.98
CA ALA A 453 6.92 -12.30 -4.66
C ALA A 453 7.50 -12.14 -3.24
N GLU A 454 7.87 -10.92 -2.85
CA GLU A 454 8.37 -10.65 -1.50
C GLU A 454 7.32 -10.97 -0.43
N ILE A 455 6.07 -10.55 -0.67
CA ILE A 455 4.95 -10.82 0.25
C ILE A 455 4.69 -12.32 0.38
N ARG A 456 4.70 -13.10 -0.71
CA ARG A 456 4.51 -14.56 -0.64
C ARG A 456 5.53 -15.18 0.31
N GLY A 457 6.81 -14.84 0.14
CA GLY A 457 7.89 -15.33 0.98
C GLY A 457 7.71 -14.96 2.47
N ILE A 458 7.39 -13.70 2.77
CA ILE A 458 7.17 -13.23 4.15
C ILE A 458 6.02 -14.02 4.81
N ARG A 459 4.93 -14.22 4.07
CA ARG A 459 3.70 -14.84 4.59
C ARG A 459 3.82 -16.34 4.80
N GLU A 460 4.79 -17.03 4.19
CA GLU A 460 5.07 -18.44 4.50
C GLU A 460 5.41 -18.66 5.98
N LYS A 461 5.86 -17.60 6.67
CA LYS A 461 6.17 -17.61 8.10
C LYS A 461 4.99 -17.18 8.98
N GLY A 462 3.82 -16.92 8.40
CA GLY A 462 2.62 -16.48 9.11
C GLY A 462 2.65 -15.00 9.53
N ILE A 463 3.57 -14.21 8.97
CA ILE A 463 3.68 -12.77 9.19
C ILE A 463 2.69 -12.05 8.28
N TYR A 464 1.79 -11.23 8.82
CA TYR A 464 0.93 -10.38 8.00
C TYR A 464 1.65 -9.10 7.56
N VAL A 465 1.35 -8.62 6.37
CA VAL A 465 2.06 -7.46 5.78
C VAL A 465 1.17 -6.24 5.69
N TYR A 466 1.78 -5.04 5.73
CA TYR A 466 1.14 -3.76 5.44
C TYR A 466 1.85 -3.09 4.26
N LEU A 467 1.30 -3.32 3.07
CA LEU A 467 1.73 -2.67 1.85
C LEU A 467 1.72 -1.15 2.00
N LYS A 468 2.81 -0.46 1.64
CA LYS A 468 2.92 0.99 1.89
C LYS A 468 3.56 1.78 0.77
N HIS A 469 3.27 3.07 0.61
CA HIS A 469 2.26 3.86 1.31
C HIS A 469 1.08 4.02 0.36
N ALA A 470 -0.07 3.46 0.72
CA ALA A 470 -1.29 3.50 -0.08
C ALA A 470 -1.97 4.87 0.05
N VAL A 471 -2.04 5.72 -0.97
CA VAL A 471 -1.39 5.66 -2.29
C VAL A 471 -0.99 7.10 -2.67
N LEU A 472 -0.24 7.27 -3.76
CA LEU A 472 0.17 8.58 -4.30
C LEU A 472 1.20 9.35 -3.44
N ASN A 473 2.11 8.62 -2.80
CA ASN A 473 3.19 9.16 -1.94
C ASN A 473 4.56 9.15 -2.65
N GLU A 474 4.63 9.69 -3.86
CA GLU A 474 5.85 9.66 -4.69
C GLU A 474 6.74 10.92 -4.52
N GLN A 475 6.46 11.77 -3.52
CA GLN A 475 7.20 12.99 -3.25
C GLN A 475 7.37 13.23 -1.75
N GLU A 476 8.62 13.26 -1.29
CA GLU A 476 8.95 13.55 0.11
C GLU A 476 8.75 15.01 0.51
N HIS A 477 8.99 15.94 -0.42
CA HIS A 477 8.83 17.36 -0.13
C HIS A 477 7.37 17.68 0.20
N ASN A 478 7.13 18.18 1.41
CA ASN A 478 5.80 18.47 1.97
C ASN A 478 4.86 17.25 2.01
N ARG A 479 5.38 16.02 2.07
CA ARG A 479 4.56 14.79 2.11
C ARG A 479 3.47 14.83 3.20
N GLU A 480 3.70 15.56 4.28
CA GLU A 480 2.74 15.89 5.34
C GLU A 480 1.62 16.80 4.83
N GLY A 481 0.63 16.18 4.18
CA GLY A 481 -0.57 16.86 3.69
C GLY A 481 -0.44 17.51 2.31
N VAL A 482 0.57 17.16 1.49
CA VAL A 482 0.58 17.57 0.07
C VAL A 482 -0.65 17.03 -0.66
N ASN A 483 -1.29 17.90 -1.44
CA ASN A 483 -2.42 17.54 -2.29
C ASN A 483 -1.94 16.92 -3.59
N THR A 484 -2.12 15.61 -3.75
CA THR A 484 -1.76 14.90 -4.99
C THR A 484 -2.98 14.81 -5.92
N TRP A 485 -2.89 15.43 -7.10
CA TRP A 485 -3.94 15.41 -8.12
C TRP A 485 -3.55 14.47 -9.28
N ALA A 486 -4.45 13.56 -9.65
CA ALA A 486 -4.28 12.65 -10.77
C ALA A 486 -5.65 12.17 -11.27
N ASN A 487 -5.75 11.83 -12.56
CA ASN A 487 -6.98 11.21 -13.07
C ASN A 487 -7.06 9.72 -12.69
N GLU A 488 -8.29 9.21 -12.67
CA GLU A 488 -8.63 7.81 -12.34
C GLU A 488 -7.81 6.79 -13.13
N GLN A 489 -7.64 6.99 -14.44
CA GLN A 489 -6.89 6.07 -15.30
C GLN A 489 -5.44 5.92 -14.79
N THR A 490 -4.80 7.05 -14.50
CA THR A 490 -3.41 7.09 -14.02
C THR A 490 -3.30 6.45 -12.63
N ILE A 491 -4.24 6.74 -11.74
CA ILE A 491 -4.26 6.17 -10.39
C ILE A 491 -4.37 4.65 -10.45
N ARG A 492 -5.26 4.11 -11.29
CA ARG A 492 -5.48 2.66 -11.44
C ARG A 492 -4.34 1.94 -12.16
N GLU A 493 -3.93 2.43 -13.34
CA GLU A 493 -2.98 1.72 -14.20
C GLU A 493 -1.51 1.88 -13.78
N ILE A 494 -1.21 2.83 -12.89
CA ILE A 494 0.17 3.11 -12.47
C ILE A 494 0.32 2.95 -10.95
N TYR A 495 -0.37 3.77 -10.18
CA TYR A 495 -0.07 3.92 -8.75
C TYR A 495 -0.70 2.85 -7.87
N LEU A 496 -1.88 2.35 -8.25
CA LEU A 496 -2.54 1.24 -7.57
C LEU A 496 -2.07 -0.13 -8.07
N LYS A 497 -1.46 -0.22 -9.26
CA LYS A 497 -1.06 -1.51 -9.85
C LYS A 497 -0.17 -2.36 -8.92
N PRO A 498 0.82 -1.79 -8.19
CA PRO A 498 1.59 -2.58 -7.23
C PRO A 498 0.77 -3.09 -6.05
N PHE A 499 -0.21 -2.31 -5.59
CA PHE A 499 -1.11 -2.69 -4.50
C PHE A 499 -2.13 -3.74 -4.95
N GLU A 500 -2.68 -3.60 -6.15
CA GLU A 500 -3.55 -4.59 -6.78
C GLU A 500 -2.86 -5.96 -6.85
N ILE A 501 -1.66 -6.01 -7.44
CA ILE A 501 -0.90 -7.26 -7.58
C ILE A 501 -0.44 -7.78 -6.21
N GLY A 502 0.02 -6.91 -5.31
CA GLY A 502 0.45 -7.29 -3.96
C GLY A 502 -0.69 -7.90 -3.13
N ILE A 503 -1.92 -7.39 -3.26
CA ILE A 503 -3.12 -7.93 -2.59
C ILE A 503 -3.58 -9.22 -3.27
N ILE A 504 -3.73 -9.24 -4.59
CA ILE A 504 -4.36 -10.37 -5.30
C ILE A 504 -3.39 -11.56 -5.45
N GLU A 505 -2.13 -11.30 -5.82
CA GLU A 505 -1.13 -12.34 -6.09
C GLU A 505 -0.17 -12.57 -4.92
N GLY A 506 0.16 -11.51 -4.17
CA GLY A 506 0.95 -11.65 -2.92
C GLY A 506 0.10 -12.10 -1.74
N GLY A 507 -1.18 -11.70 -1.72
CA GLY A 507 -2.11 -11.97 -0.63
C GLY A 507 -1.92 -11.06 0.58
N ALA A 508 -1.39 -9.84 0.39
CA ALA A 508 -1.29 -8.86 1.47
C ALA A 508 -2.64 -8.65 2.17
N GLU A 509 -2.62 -8.76 3.50
CA GLU A 509 -3.82 -8.58 4.31
C GLU A 509 -4.12 -7.10 4.54
N ASN A 510 -3.09 -6.27 4.71
CA ASN A 510 -3.21 -4.91 5.20
C ASN A 510 -2.49 -3.90 4.29
N VAL A 511 -2.81 -2.63 4.51
CA VAL A 511 -2.07 -1.49 3.93
C VAL A 511 -1.72 -0.48 5.01
N MET A 512 -0.63 0.25 4.80
CA MET A 512 -0.35 1.50 5.49
C MET A 512 -0.60 2.66 4.52
N THR A 513 -1.41 3.62 4.91
CA THR A 513 -1.70 4.79 4.07
C THR A 513 -0.58 5.83 4.13
N GLY A 514 -0.56 6.78 3.19
CA GLY A 514 0.45 7.83 3.16
C GLY A 514 0.10 9.08 3.98
N PHE A 515 1.10 9.92 4.24
CA PHE A 515 0.88 11.27 4.78
C PHE A 515 0.11 12.21 3.84
N ASN A 516 0.24 11.99 2.54
CA ASN A 516 -0.30 12.85 1.50
C ASN A 516 -1.83 12.83 1.46
N ARG A 517 -2.39 13.67 0.58
CA ARG A 517 -3.82 13.73 0.26
C ARG A 517 -4.06 13.22 -1.16
N ILE A 518 -5.23 12.63 -1.36
CA ILE A 518 -5.81 12.29 -2.66
C ILE A 518 -6.76 13.44 -3.02
N GLY A 519 -6.39 14.25 -4.02
CA GLY A 519 -6.99 15.56 -4.19
C GLY A 519 -6.76 16.41 -2.93
N VAL A 520 -7.82 16.70 -2.19
CA VAL A 520 -7.75 17.41 -0.90
C VAL A 520 -8.04 16.54 0.31
N ASP A 521 -8.45 15.28 0.14
CA ASP A 521 -8.80 14.41 1.26
C ASP A 521 -7.58 13.60 1.71
N TRP A 522 -7.36 13.51 3.02
CA TRP A 522 -6.27 12.68 3.55
C TRP A 522 -6.49 11.22 3.14
N THR A 523 -5.43 10.52 2.73
CA THR A 523 -5.47 9.13 2.21
C THR A 523 -6.32 8.20 3.08
N SER A 524 -6.14 8.19 4.40
CA SER A 524 -6.95 7.35 5.31
C SER A 524 -8.44 7.71 5.35
N GLN A 525 -8.83 8.91 4.91
CA GLN A 525 -10.21 9.40 4.95
C GLN A 525 -10.93 9.35 3.61
N HIS A 526 -10.19 9.19 2.51
CA HIS A 526 -10.73 9.30 1.15
C HIS A 526 -11.77 8.22 0.82
N GLY A 527 -11.61 7.00 1.38
CA GLY A 527 -12.56 5.90 1.20
C GLY A 527 -12.15 4.87 0.14
N PHE A 528 -11.06 5.10 -0.61
CA PHE A 528 -10.54 4.14 -1.59
C PHE A 528 -10.18 2.76 -0.98
N ILE A 529 -9.92 2.72 0.32
CA ILE A 529 -9.67 1.47 1.06
C ILE A 529 -10.92 0.58 0.97
N ASN A 530 -12.10 1.15 1.18
CA ASN A 530 -13.38 0.44 1.09
C ASN A 530 -13.78 0.18 -0.36
N THR A 531 -13.70 1.19 -1.22
CA THR A 531 -14.24 1.10 -2.59
C THR A 531 -13.35 0.34 -3.57
N VAL A 532 -12.02 0.46 -3.44
CA VAL A 532 -11.07 -0.17 -4.36
C VAL A 532 -10.34 -1.33 -3.68
N LEU A 533 -9.64 -1.12 -2.57
CA LEU A 533 -8.79 -2.17 -2.00
C LEU A 533 -9.62 -3.37 -1.50
N ARG A 534 -10.74 -3.13 -0.81
CA ARG A 534 -11.62 -4.18 -0.30
C ARG A 534 -12.62 -4.64 -1.34
N ASN A 535 -13.42 -3.72 -1.87
CA ASN A 535 -14.53 -4.07 -2.76
C ASN A 535 -14.08 -4.54 -4.14
N GLU A 536 -12.94 -4.06 -4.67
CA GLU A 536 -12.41 -4.54 -5.95
C GLU A 536 -11.24 -5.52 -5.75
N PHE A 537 -10.19 -5.19 -4.99
CA PHE A 537 -9.01 -6.08 -4.89
C PHE A 537 -9.18 -7.23 -3.88
N GLY A 538 -10.23 -7.21 -3.06
CA GLY A 538 -10.53 -8.28 -2.11
C GLY A 538 -9.66 -8.28 -0.85
N MET A 539 -9.05 -7.14 -0.50
CA MET A 539 -8.28 -7.00 0.74
C MET A 539 -9.18 -7.31 1.96
N LYS A 540 -8.80 -8.30 2.77
CA LYS A 540 -9.61 -8.75 3.92
C LYS A 540 -9.21 -8.14 5.26
N GLY A 541 -7.97 -7.66 5.39
CA GLY A 541 -7.47 -7.06 6.62
C GLY A 541 -7.76 -5.57 6.74
N PHE A 542 -6.98 -4.89 7.56
CA PHE A 542 -7.22 -3.51 7.97
C PHE A 542 -6.18 -2.56 7.38
N ALA A 543 -6.48 -1.26 7.46
CA ALA A 543 -5.51 -0.23 7.12
C ALA A 543 -5.03 0.51 8.38
N VAL A 544 -3.75 0.86 8.41
CA VAL A 544 -3.13 1.73 9.42
C VAL A 544 -2.72 3.04 8.74
N SER A 545 -2.76 4.15 9.46
CA SER A 545 -2.16 5.39 8.96
C SER A 545 -0.64 5.29 8.86
N ASP A 546 0.00 6.18 8.12
CA ASP A 546 1.41 6.54 8.41
C ASP A 546 1.48 7.19 9.81
N TYR A 547 2.70 7.46 10.29
CA TYR A 547 2.95 7.93 11.65
C TYR A 547 2.07 9.13 12.02
N TRP A 548 1.35 9.02 13.13
CA TRP A 548 0.27 9.95 13.45
C TRP A 548 0.76 11.39 13.67
N GLN A 549 0.13 12.34 12.97
CA GLN A 549 0.34 13.78 13.12
C GLN A 549 -0.95 14.49 13.50
N SER A 550 -0.94 15.22 14.62
CA SER A 550 -2.14 15.76 15.27
C SER A 550 -2.77 16.99 14.60
N ASN A 551 -2.30 17.40 13.41
CA ASN A 551 -2.68 18.67 12.76
C ASN A 551 -3.77 18.53 11.69
N TYR A 552 -3.86 17.38 10.99
CA TYR A 552 -4.90 17.15 9.98
C TYR A 552 -5.42 15.70 9.93
N MET A 553 -4.76 14.77 10.60
CA MET A 553 -5.23 13.40 10.69
C MET A 553 -6.38 13.32 11.69
N ASP A 554 -7.50 12.72 11.26
CA ASP A 554 -8.67 12.52 12.12
C ASP A 554 -9.10 11.04 12.12
N LEU A 555 -9.18 10.51 13.32
CA LEU A 555 -9.33 9.09 13.60
C LEU A 555 -10.73 8.62 13.21
N ALA A 556 -11.75 9.42 13.49
CA ALA A 556 -13.13 9.05 13.18
C ALA A 556 -13.38 9.08 11.66
N GLY A 557 -12.88 10.10 10.97
CA GLY A 557 -12.88 10.14 9.51
C GLY A 557 -12.05 9.01 8.90
N GLY A 558 -10.92 8.65 9.51
CA GLY A 558 -10.07 7.54 9.06
C GLY A 558 -10.81 6.20 9.10
N ILE A 559 -11.48 5.90 10.21
CA ILE A 559 -12.28 4.68 10.38
C ILE A 559 -13.42 4.63 9.35
N LEU A 560 -14.12 5.76 9.13
CA LEU A 560 -15.14 5.84 8.08
C LEU A 560 -14.56 5.65 6.67
N GLY A 561 -13.31 6.06 6.45
CA GLY A 561 -12.56 5.84 5.22
C GLY A 561 -12.00 4.43 5.06
N GLY A 562 -12.07 3.58 6.10
CA GLY A 562 -11.57 2.20 6.13
C GLY A 562 -10.20 2.03 6.79
N SER A 563 -9.64 3.07 7.40
CA SER A 563 -8.39 3.05 8.17
C SER A 563 -8.68 2.77 9.65
N ALA A 564 -8.44 1.54 10.08
CA ALA A 564 -8.70 1.07 11.44
C ALA A 564 -7.87 1.77 12.51
N LEU A 565 -6.57 1.97 12.24
CA LEU A 565 -5.60 2.33 13.27
C LEU A 565 -4.78 3.58 12.92
N PRO A 566 -4.46 4.42 13.91
CA PRO A 566 -3.36 5.37 13.80
C PRO A 566 -2.01 4.66 14.05
N ASP A 567 -1.00 4.83 13.20
CA ASP A 567 0.40 4.48 13.56
C ASP A 567 0.93 5.52 14.57
N GLY A 568 0.45 5.42 15.80
CA GLY A 568 0.75 6.39 16.84
C GLY A 568 0.12 5.97 18.16
N ASP A 569 0.78 6.35 19.25
CA ASP A 569 0.17 6.33 20.56
C ASP A 569 -0.44 7.72 20.78
N LEU A 570 -1.77 7.83 20.65
CA LEU A 570 -2.49 9.08 20.94
C LEU A 570 -2.50 9.43 22.44
N ALA A 571 -1.61 8.82 23.23
CA ALA A 571 -1.54 8.86 24.69
C ALA A 571 -2.84 8.40 25.36
N VAL A 572 -3.58 7.50 24.70
CA VAL A 572 -4.82 6.93 25.20
C VAL A 572 -4.49 5.93 26.31
N LYS A 573 -4.71 6.33 27.56
CA LYS A 573 -4.54 5.45 28.73
C LYS A 573 -5.86 4.76 29.11
N SER A 574 -6.98 5.30 28.64
CA SER A 574 -8.32 4.76 28.79
C SER A 574 -9.19 5.20 27.63
N ALA A 575 -10.29 4.50 27.36
CA ALA A 575 -11.24 4.88 26.31
C ALA A 575 -11.77 6.32 26.46
N ALA A 576 -11.80 6.86 27.70
CA ALA A 576 -12.22 8.23 27.96
C ALA A 576 -11.28 9.30 27.38
N ASP A 577 -10.01 8.96 27.18
CA ASP A 577 -8.96 9.84 26.64
C ASP A 577 -8.93 9.87 25.11
N SER A 578 -9.60 8.91 24.46
CA SER A 578 -9.61 8.79 23.00
C SER A 578 -10.46 9.89 22.35
N PRO A 579 -10.06 10.41 21.17
CA PRO A 579 -10.91 11.25 20.32
C PRO A 579 -12.28 10.63 19.99
N LEU A 580 -12.38 9.29 20.06
CA LEU A 580 -13.61 8.53 19.79
C LEU A 580 -14.64 8.59 20.92
N ASN A 581 -14.23 8.93 22.15
CA ASN A 581 -15.11 8.92 23.33
C ASN A 581 -16.38 9.77 23.15
N GLN A 582 -16.27 10.88 22.43
CA GLN A 582 -17.39 11.78 22.16
C GLN A 582 -18.49 11.18 21.27
N TYR A 583 -18.23 10.03 20.60
CA TYR A 583 -19.13 9.42 19.63
C TYR A 583 -19.91 8.19 20.16
N LYS A 584 -19.95 8.01 21.49
CA LYS A 584 -20.61 6.85 22.11
C LYS A 584 -22.11 6.71 21.80
N THR A 585 -22.83 7.79 21.52
CA THR A 585 -24.28 7.75 21.25
C THR A 585 -24.70 8.63 20.07
N GLY A 586 -25.55 8.09 19.19
CA GLY A 586 -26.14 8.82 18.06
C GLY A 586 -25.26 8.91 16.82
N TYR A 587 -24.22 8.07 16.71
CA TYR A 587 -23.29 7.98 15.58
C TYR A 587 -23.27 6.56 15.02
N GLY A 588 -24.42 6.04 14.60
CA GLY A 588 -24.59 4.65 14.18
C GLY A 588 -23.66 4.25 13.02
N LYS A 589 -23.42 5.16 12.07
CA LYS A 589 -22.48 4.91 10.96
C LYS A 589 -21.06 4.64 11.45
N LEU A 590 -20.53 5.51 12.32
CA LEU A 590 -19.20 5.35 12.88
C LEU A 590 -19.13 4.09 13.76
N ALA A 591 -20.16 3.86 14.57
CA ALA A 591 -20.24 2.70 15.46
C ALA A 591 -20.18 1.36 14.68
N ASN A 592 -20.85 1.25 13.54
CA ASN A 592 -20.76 0.08 12.67
C ASN A 592 -19.39 -0.03 11.99
N ALA A 593 -18.84 1.07 11.48
CA ALA A 593 -17.50 1.08 10.89
C ALA A 593 -16.42 0.66 11.90
N MET A 594 -16.51 1.14 13.14
CA MET A 594 -15.62 0.71 14.24
C MET A 594 -15.70 -0.80 14.49
N ARG A 595 -16.90 -1.37 14.52
CA ARG A 595 -17.08 -2.83 14.69
C ARG A 595 -16.49 -3.61 13.52
N GLU A 596 -16.68 -3.13 12.29
CA GLU A 596 -16.10 -3.73 11.09
C GLU A 596 -14.55 -3.69 11.12
N GLU A 597 -13.95 -2.55 11.47
CA GLU A 597 -12.49 -2.45 11.59
C GLU A 597 -11.93 -3.33 12.71
N ALA A 598 -12.65 -3.44 13.84
CA ALA A 598 -12.29 -4.38 14.90
C ALA A 598 -12.30 -5.83 14.39
N HIS A 599 -13.34 -6.24 13.67
CA HIS A 599 -13.41 -7.57 13.05
C HIS A 599 -12.21 -7.84 12.12
N LYS A 600 -11.81 -6.87 11.31
CA LYS A 600 -10.65 -7.00 10.41
C LYS A 600 -9.34 -7.19 11.16
N ILE A 601 -9.11 -6.44 12.25
CA ILE A 601 -7.94 -6.64 13.12
C ILE A 601 -7.96 -8.06 13.69
N LEU A 602 -9.08 -8.48 14.27
CA LEU A 602 -9.22 -9.81 14.86
C LEU A 602 -9.04 -10.93 13.82
N TYR A 603 -9.58 -10.75 12.62
CA TYR A 603 -9.48 -11.68 11.50
C TYR A 603 -8.03 -11.91 11.05
N VAL A 604 -7.26 -10.83 10.94
CA VAL A 604 -5.84 -10.91 10.57
C VAL A 604 -5.05 -11.59 11.68
N VAL A 605 -5.27 -11.19 12.93
CA VAL A 605 -4.55 -11.76 14.08
C VAL A 605 -4.83 -13.26 14.19
N VAL A 606 -6.09 -13.69 14.10
CA VAL A 606 -6.45 -15.12 14.28
C VAL A 606 -5.84 -16.04 13.20
N ASN A 607 -5.57 -15.49 12.01
CA ASN A 607 -5.00 -16.22 10.87
C ASN A 607 -3.48 -16.03 10.73
N SER A 608 -2.80 -15.56 11.77
CA SER A 608 -1.37 -15.24 11.75
C SER A 608 -0.55 -16.04 12.75
N TYR A 609 0.77 -15.87 12.68
CA TYR A 609 1.73 -16.38 13.66
C TYR A 609 1.36 -16.00 15.11
N ALA A 610 0.62 -14.90 15.33
CA ALA A 610 0.18 -14.48 16.66
C ALA A 610 -0.63 -15.57 17.41
N MET A 611 -1.23 -16.52 16.70
CA MET A 611 -2.00 -17.62 17.28
C MET A 611 -1.19 -18.91 17.49
N ASN A 612 0.11 -18.92 17.17
CA ASN A 612 0.93 -20.10 17.42
C ASN A 612 0.98 -20.43 18.92
N GLY A 613 0.66 -21.68 19.26
CA GLY A 613 0.56 -22.14 20.65
C GLY A 613 -0.79 -21.82 21.32
N VAL A 614 -1.72 -21.15 20.64
CA VAL A 614 -3.07 -20.88 21.14
C VAL A 614 -4.02 -22.01 20.74
N THR A 615 -4.89 -22.41 21.67
CA THR A 615 -5.92 -23.44 21.45
C THR A 615 -7.30 -22.93 21.88
N ALA A 616 -8.36 -23.66 21.56
CA ALA A 616 -9.73 -23.31 21.97
C ALA A 616 -9.94 -23.25 23.50
N SER A 617 -9.08 -23.90 24.29
CA SER A 617 -9.10 -23.82 25.75
C SER A 617 -8.20 -22.72 26.32
N THR A 618 -7.38 -22.06 25.51
CA THR A 618 -6.58 -20.92 25.94
C THR A 618 -7.51 -19.77 26.36
N ARG A 619 -7.16 -19.09 27.46
CA ARG A 619 -7.86 -17.90 27.96
C ARG A 619 -6.83 -16.83 28.27
N TYR A 620 -7.12 -15.59 27.89
CA TYR A 620 -6.27 -14.44 28.19
C TYR A 620 -6.80 -13.74 29.42
N ILE A 621 -5.94 -13.54 30.43
CA ILE A 621 -6.31 -12.86 31.67
C ILE A 621 -5.37 -11.68 31.90
N THR A 622 -5.94 -10.52 32.14
CA THR A 622 -5.15 -9.33 32.52
C THR A 622 -4.79 -9.45 33.99
N ILE A 623 -3.50 -9.51 34.29
CA ILE A 623 -3.01 -9.53 35.67
C ILE A 623 -2.55 -8.13 36.03
N THR A 624 -3.17 -7.53 37.05
CA THR A 624 -2.67 -6.30 37.68
C THR A 624 -1.77 -6.69 38.86
N PRO A 625 -0.44 -6.54 38.77
CA PRO A 625 0.47 -6.77 39.89
C PRO A 625 0.01 -6.12 41.19
N ALA A 626 0.10 -6.86 42.30
CA ALA A 626 -0.38 -6.41 43.62
C ALA A 626 0.24 -5.07 44.07
N TRP A 627 1.48 -4.78 43.66
CA TRP A 627 2.14 -3.52 43.99
C TRP A 627 1.48 -2.31 43.31
N MET A 628 0.91 -2.45 42.10
CA MET A 628 0.19 -1.35 41.44
C MET A 628 -1.08 -0.98 42.22
N ASN A 629 -1.80 -1.99 42.73
CA ASN A 629 -2.94 -1.75 43.61
C ASN A 629 -2.51 -1.05 44.91
N ALA A 630 -1.37 -1.45 45.49
CA ALA A 630 -0.83 -0.79 46.68
C ALA A 630 -0.46 0.68 46.42
N VAL A 631 0.15 0.98 45.27
CA VAL A 631 0.45 2.36 44.86
C VAL A 631 -0.82 3.19 44.69
N GLY A 632 -1.86 2.65 44.06
CA GLY A 632 -3.16 3.32 43.93
C GLY A 632 -3.80 3.66 45.27
N VAL A 633 -3.78 2.73 46.23
CA VAL A 633 -4.26 2.96 47.59
C VAL A 633 -3.45 4.06 48.29
N VAL A 634 -2.13 4.03 48.16
CA VAL A 634 -1.24 5.06 48.71
C VAL A 634 -1.58 6.44 48.13
N GLN A 635 -1.78 6.55 46.82
CA GLN A 635 -2.17 7.81 46.17
C GLN A 635 -3.50 8.37 46.70
N VAL A 636 -4.51 7.52 46.89
CA VAL A 636 -5.81 7.93 47.46
C VAL A 636 -5.63 8.45 48.88
N VAL A 637 -4.85 7.75 49.71
CA VAL A 637 -4.57 8.17 51.10
C VAL A 637 -3.84 9.51 51.14
N PHE A 638 -2.81 9.69 50.31
CA PHE A 638 -2.12 10.98 50.20
C PHE A 638 -3.04 12.10 49.72
N GLY A 639 -3.93 11.83 48.76
CA GLY A 639 -4.93 12.79 48.29
C GLY A 639 -5.91 13.23 49.39
N ILE A 640 -6.39 12.28 50.21
CA ILE A 640 -7.25 12.57 51.36
C ILE A 640 -6.51 13.40 52.40
N ILE A 641 -5.27 13.03 52.75
CA ILE A 641 -4.44 13.77 53.70
C ILE A 641 -4.20 15.19 53.18
N PHE A 642 -3.84 15.34 51.90
CA PHE A 642 -3.64 16.65 51.28
C PHE A 642 -4.92 17.50 51.37
N GLY A 643 -6.08 16.96 51.01
CA GLY A 643 -7.37 17.66 51.11
C GLY A 643 -7.69 18.10 52.54
N LEU A 644 -7.50 17.23 53.53
CA LEU A 644 -7.70 17.55 54.94
C LEU A 644 -6.74 18.64 55.43
N THR A 645 -5.46 18.59 55.02
CA THR A 645 -4.48 19.62 55.38
C THR A 645 -4.77 20.96 54.72
N ALA A 646 -5.25 20.98 53.48
CA ALA A 646 -5.68 22.19 52.80
C ALA A 646 -6.90 22.83 53.48
N VAL A 647 -7.90 22.01 53.87
CA VAL A 647 -9.06 22.48 54.64
C VAL A 647 -8.63 23.02 56.00
N ALA A 648 -7.76 22.31 56.72
CA ALA A 648 -7.23 22.77 58.00
C ALA A 648 -6.47 24.10 57.84
N PHE A 649 -5.60 24.22 56.83
CA PHE A 649 -4.85 25.44 56.53
C PHE A 649 -5.77 26.63 56.21
N ILE A 650 -6.82 26.40 55.41
CA ILE A 650 -7.84 27.43 55.14
C ILE A 650 -8.50 27.82 56.45
N LEU A 651 -9.04 26.86 57.22
CA LEU A 651 -9.73 27.13 58.47
C LEU A 651 -8.86 27.89 59.47
N THR A 652 -7.57 27.57 59.59
CA THR A 652 -6.64 28.31 60.47
C THR A 652 -6.29 29.70 59.93
N SER A 653 -6.20 29.87 58.61
CA SER A 653 -5.85 31.16 57.98
C SER A 653 -7.00 32.18 57.98
N VAL A 654 -8.25 31.71 58.04
CA VAL A 654 -9.45 32.57 58.22
C VAL A 654 -10.01 32.55 59.64
N TRP A 655 -9.44 31.77 60.55
CA TRP A 655 -9.90 31.63 61.95
C TRP A 655 -10.05 32.99 62.64
N ASP A 656 -9.04 33.85 62.53
CA ASP A 656 -9.03 35.19 63.14
C ASP A 656 -10.00 36.18 62.46
N LYS A 657 -10.52 35.83 61.28
CA LYS A 657 -11.51 36.61 60.52
C LYS A 657 -12.95 36.15 60.78
N LEU A 658 -13.16 35.00 61.43
CA LEU A 658 -14.48 34.51 61.79
C LEU A 658 -15.03 35.27 63.01
N PRO A 659 -16.31 35.71 63.01
CA PRO A 659 -16.88 36.59 64.03
C PRO A 659 -16.90 35.98 65.45
N PHE A 660 -16.77 34.66 65.57
CA PHE A 660 -16.81 33.94 66.84
C PHE A 660 -15.43 33.87 67.54
N ALA A 661 -14.31 33.93 66.79
CA ALA A 661 -12.96 33.88 67.37
C ALA A 661 -12.59 35.13 68.18
N LYS A 662 -13.24 36.28 67.91
CA LYS A 662 -13.06 37.52 68.68
C LYS A 662 -13.65 37.47 70.11
N LYS A 663 -14.44 36.44 70.46
CA LYS A 663 -15.08 36.34 71.79
C LYS A 663 -14.16 35.73 72.85
N THR A 664 -13.14 34.96 72.46
CA THR A 664 -12.22 34.27 73.38
C THR A 664 -11.01 35.10 73.81
N ALA A 665 -10.67 36.17 73.10
CA ALA A 665 -9.52 37.03 73.44
C ALA A 665 -9.79 38.08 74.55
N LYS A 666 -11.00 38.10 75.16
CA LYS A 666 -11.37 39.08 76.19
C LYS A 666 -11.30 38.59 77.64
N ASN A 667 -10.93 37.33 77.87
CA ASN A 667 -10.82 36.72 79.20
C ASN A 667 -9.46 36.05 79.47
N ALA A 668 -8.40 36.48 78.79
CA ALA A 668 -7.02 36.11 79.12
C ALA A 668 -6.34 37.23 79.91
#